data_AF-A0A098DVC0-F1
#
_entry.id   AF-A0A098DVC0-F1
#
_cell.length_a   1.000
_cell.length_b   1.000
_cell.length_c   1.000
_cell.angle_alpha   90.00
_cell.angle_beta   90.00
_cell.angle_gamma   90.00
#
_symmetry.space_group_name_H-M   'P 1'
#
loop_
_entity.id
_entity.type
_entity.pdbx_description
1 polymer ?
#
loop_
_entity_poly.entity_id
_entity_poly.type
_entity_poly.pdbx_seq_one_letter_code
_entity_poly.pdbx_strand_id
1 'polypeptide(L)'
;MFLEKRASSSSAICYEKAPIRIAFILFRHLCGRHSGFRGQSYMRTVLHEDSATVQLLLEHGAHPLASFPSLRLCSPWQIESYDNESLAKALIEISQNSNYDESIVLPPPIFLAVEAGDNSRVQSLLQAGTDPNLFDPERMSLLHVAVEYGNSAMVNLLIEFGADPDLFCLAETMEVIILANPETFDLGSCDFFLIVTPLQLAVRSENLDIARQLLQAGANPDGTVSLGFLSDSQMRHHKYDFALTALQIACEGEEYGMVKVLLEAGAGVDTRNIMQSTALQCVCGSAKNDENKMKTVKLLLEWGADVDASPGQENGKSSIEAAAGTGDIDMVKLLLRKGATCNNPTLILQAAFRSGSMELVNFLRDHFSKAGLFAVGKADSWSQYLETATKSRNTQLVNMILSLCVDKSTGLFEKHVIDAMEVAADRGYSTMLYSLLMPSINPSADGRACRILSKSISEPLGTWEQYAKCFTLLMDKFTALGLDLDKPLPGDATPLCIAIAHGNRAVAQCLIISGVDVNKPSLPFVPFWEETDDKRRNETPEPPILKAIRCSRDHYNGKLGLVDLLIANGANDEHKTALLLALESWKYGAAEILLKRGANPNTKDPETGMDAFEYIFKNYRWPPLSWPPFSTFKSLINHGFQVKAESNAGILARVIAETCENGITIRWDALAPVVSLLLDAGADVNAIPTENYPMTALQYAINANYKELITILLNAGADIYAHAFWKGGKTTLQAACYGGNLELVQSLVVQGVNINAQPALHYGATALQFAAM
;
A
#
# COMPACT_ATOMS: atom_id res chain seq x y z
N MET A 1 -37.02 56.55 18.72
CA MET A 1 -37.33 57.39 17.53
C MET A 1 -37.19 56.49 16.31
N PHE A 2 -38.19 56.39 15.43
CA PHE A 2 -38.46 57.33 14.33
C PHE A 2 -37.20 57.50 13.45
N LEU A 3 -37.17 56.97 12.21
CA LEU A 3 -37.84 57.50 10.99
C LEU A 3 -37.12 58.79 10.50
N GLU A 4 -36.95 59.05 9.20
CA GLU A 4 -37.86 58.73 8.07
C GLU A 4 -37.18 58.77 6.67
N LYS A 5 -37.92 58.34 5.62
CA LYS A 5 -37.83 58.61 4.14
C LYS A 5 -36.44 58.84 3.46
N ARG A 6 -36.02 58.15 2.39
CA ARG A 6 -36.65 57.54 1.18
C ARG A 6 -37.09 58.55 0.10
N ALA A 7 -36.73 58.24 -1.16
CA ALA A 7 -37.13 58.87 -2.45
C ALA A 7 -36.45 60.22 -2.82
N SER A 8 -36.20 60.56 -4.11
CA SER A 8 -36.12 59.76 -5.36
C SER A 8 -35.76 60.63 -6.59
N SER A 9 -34.92 60.13 -7.53
CA SER A 9 -35.05 60.35 -8.99
C SER A 9 -34.03 59.51 -9.77
N SER A 10 -34.32 59.20 -11.05
CA SER A 10 -33.56 58.22 -11.85
C SER A 10 -33.29 58.65 -13.30
N SER A 11 -32.02 58.62 -13.71
CA SER A 11 -31.54 58.48 -15.11
C SER A 11 -30.04 58.13 -15.05
N ALA A 12 -29.57 56.93 -15.41
CA ALA A 12 -29.57 56.27 -16.71
C ALA A 12 -28.65 56.94 -17.75
N ILE A 13 -27.44 56.38 -17.94
CA ILE A 13 -26.71 56.22 -19.22
C ILE A 13 -25.50 55.27 -19.00
N CYS A 14 -25.10 54.60 -20.10
CA CYS A 14 -24.08 53.56 -20.34
C CYS A 14 -22.90 53.40 -19.34
N TYR A 15 -22.48 52.19 -18.96
CA TYR A 15 -21.86 51.10 -19.78
C TYR A 15 -20.51 51.47 -20.43
N GLU A 16 -19.38 51.21 -19.72
CA GLU A 16 -18.06 51.12 -20.38
C GLU A 16 -16.97 50.29 -19.63
N LYS A 17 -17.30 49.56 -18.54
CA LYS A 17 -16.32 48.74 -17.78
C LYS A 17 -16.74 47.28 -17.51
N ALA A 18 -17.67 46.77 -18.32
CA ALA A 18 -18.23 45.42 -18.16
C ALA A 18 -17.38 44.25 -18.72
N PRO A 19 -16.80 44.29 -19.94
CA PRO A 19 -16.32 43.07 -20.60
C PRO A 19 -15.11 42.42 -19.90
N ILE A 20 -14.18 43.23 -19.39
CA ILE A 20 -12.95 42.76 -18.74
C ILE A 20 -13.26 41.95 -17.47
N ARG A 21 -14.23 42.39 -16.65
CA ARG A 21 -14.58 41.69 -15.39
C ARG A 21 -15.32 40.38 -15.60
N ILE A 22 -16.06 40.22 -16.70
CA ILE A 22 -16.88 39.02 -16.94
C ILE A 22 -15.99 37.83 -17.35
N ALA A 23 -14.98 38.06 -18.20
CA ALA A 23 -13.98 37.04 -18.52
C ALA A 23 -13.24 36.54 -17.26
N PHE A 24 -12.85 37.47 -16.38
CA PHE A 24 -12.11 37.20 -15.14
C PHE A 24 -12.85 36.29 -14.15
N ILE A 25 -14.19 36.35 -14.11
CA ILE A 25 -15.02 35.53 -13.23
C ILE A 25 -15.19 34.12 -13.79
N LEU A 26 -15.44 33.98 -15.09
CA LEU A 26 -15.61 32.68 -15.76
C LEU A 26 -14.35 31.80 -15.65
N PHE A 27 -13.16 32.40 -15.79
CA PHE A 27 -11.90 31.66 -15.73
C PHE A 27 -11.63 31.07 -14.34
N ARG A 28 -12.02 31.77 -13.27
CA ARG A 28 -11.68 31.40 -11.88
C ARG A 28 -12.42 30.15 -11.37
N HIS A 29 -13.54 29.74 -11.98
CA HIS A 29 -14.22 28.49 -11.64
C HIS A 29 -13.71 27.27 -12.44
N LEU A 30 -13.27 27.43 -13.68
CA LEU A 30 -12.92 26.29 -14.55
C LEU A 30 -11.60 25.60 -14.18
N CYS A 31 -10.69 26.27 -13.47
CA CYS A 31 -9.43 25.69 -12.99
C CYS A 31 -9.48 25.15 -11.55
N GLY A 32 -10.66 25.20 -10.90
CA GLY A 32 -10.80 24.92 -9.46
C GLY A 32 -11.35 23.52 -9.15
N ARG A 33 -10.46 22.52 -8.99
CA ARG A 33 -10.70 21.10 -8.65
C ARG A 33 -11.09 20.18 -9.81
N HIS A 34 -10.09 19.63 -10.50
CA HIS A 34 -10.16 18.26 -11.03
C HIS A 34 -8.88 17.50 -10.65
N SER A 35 -9.02 16.46 -9.84
CA SER A 35 -7.96 15.51 -9.51
C SER A 35 -8.22 14.20 -10.25
N GLY A 36 -7.36 13.87 -11.23
CA GLY A 36 -7.27 12.50 -11.77
C GLY A 36 -7.88 12.25 -13.15
N PHE A 37 -7.40 12.92 -14.20
CA PHE A 37 -7.31 12.30 -15.53
C PHE A 37 -5.99 12.66 -16.23
N ARG A 38 -5.44 11.73 -17.02
CA ARG A 38 -4.10 11.83 -17.61
C ARG A 38 -4.16 12.27 -19.07
N GLY A 39 -3.83 13.52 -19.40
CA GLY A 39 -3.67 13.95 -20.79
C GLY A 39 -3.38 15.43 -21.01
N GLN A 40 -2.17 15.73 -21.50
CA GLN A 40 -1.65 17.05 -21.94
C GLN A 40 -1.55 18.17 -20.86
N SER A 41 -0.39 18.83 -20.83
CA SER A 41 0.01 19.86 -19.84
C SER A 41 -0.06 21.30 -20.37
N TYR A 42 -0.52 21.51 -21.62
CA TYR A 42 -0.57 22.83 -22.26
C TYR A 42 -1.81 23.66 -21.88
N MET A 43 -1.88 24.12 -20.63
CA MET A 43 -2.42 25.44 -20.25
C MET A 43 -2.28 25.67 -18.73
N ARG A 44 -1.14 26.22 -18.32
CA ARG A 44 -0.94 26.77 -16.96
C ARG A 44 -0.83 28.30 -17.07
N THR A 45 -1.95 28.94 -17.36
CA THR A 45 -2.07 30.40 -17.51
C THR A 45 -1.65 31.09 -16.23
N VAL A 46 -0.53 31.81 -16.28
CA VAL A 46 -0.06 32.66 -15.19
C VAL A 46 -0.83 33.97 -15.29
N LEU A 47 -1.93 34.09 -14.54
CA LEU A 47 -2.78 35.28 -14.58
C LEU A 47 -1.99 36.51 -14.11
N HIS A 48 -1.73 37.43 -15.01
CA HIS A 48 -1.01 38.68 -14.72
C HIS A 48 -1.82 39.88 -15.25
N GLU A 49 -2.40 40.67 -14.34
CA GLU A 49 -3.06 41.95 -14.67
C GLU A 49 -2.03 43.04 -15.05
N ASP A 50 -1.19 42.79 -16.07
CA ASP A 50 -0.21 43.75 -16.58
C ASP A 50 -0.88 44.81 -17.47
N SER A 51 -1.65 45.68 -16.81
CA SER A 51 -2.28 46.85 -17.43
C SER A 51 -1.29 47.79 -18.10
N ALA A 52 0.00 47.74 -17.77
CA ALA A 52 1.03 48.57 -18.40
C ALA A 52 1.47 47.98 -19.75
N THR A 53 1.72 46.66 -19.82
CA THR A 53 1.99 45.97 -21.09
C THR A 53 0.78 46.05 -22.02
N VAL A 54 -0.45 45.87 -21.52
CA VAL A 54 -1.67 46.02 -22.32
C VAL A 54 -1.80 47.43 -22.89
N GLN A 55 -1.60 48.48 -22.08
CA GLN A 55 -1.66 49.87 -22.54
C GLN A 55 -0.58 50.15 -23.58
N LEU A 56 0.68 49.75 -23.33
CA LEU A 56 1.80 49.93 -24.24
C LEU A 56 1.54 49.32 -25.62
N LEU A 57 1.01 48.09 -25.67
CA LEU A 57 0.69 47.40 -26.92
C LEU A 57 -0.44 48.10 -27.69
N LEU A 58 -1.47 48.61 -26.99
CA LEU A 58 -2.56 49.36 -27.61
C LEU A 58 -2.09 50.71 -28.16
N GLU A 59 -1.25 51.45 -27.42
CA GLU A 59 -0.63 52.70 -27.87
C GLU A 59 0.22 52.52 -29.14
N HIS A 60 0.82 51.34 -29.32
CA HIS A 60 1.60 50.97 -30.50
C HIS A 60 0.81 50.15 -31.54
N GLY A 61 -0.53 50.11 -31.45
CA GLY A 61 -1.41 49.65 -32.52
C GLY A 61 -1.82 48.17 -32.51
N ALA A 62 -1.77 47.49 -31.37
CA ALA A 62 -2.30 46.12 -31.24
C ALA A 62 -3.83 46.05 -31.46
N HIS A 63 -4.31 45.03 -32.17
CA HIS A 63 -5.73 44.88 -32.50
C HIS A 63 -6.56 44.25 -31.35
N PRO A 64 -7.56 44.96 -30.78
CA PRO A 64 -8.28 44.52 -29.58
C PRO A 64 -9.40 43.48 -29.83
N LEU A 65 -9.63 43.07 -31.08
CA LEU A 65 -10.73 42.16 -31.47
C LEU A 65 -10.22 40.88 -32.17
N ALA A 66 -9.03 40.41 -31.79
CA ALA A 66 -8.51 39.11 -32.23
C ALA A 66 -9.37 37.96 -31.65
N SER A 67 -9.70 36.97 -32.49
CA SER A 67 -10.56 35.83 -32.10
C SER A 67 -9.83 34.80 -31.23
N PHE A 68 -10.58 34.02 -30.46
CA PHE A 68 -10.11 32.85 -29.70
C PHE A 68 -10.60 31.54 -30.37
N PRO A 69 -9.78 30.48 -30.51
CA PRO A 69 -10.18 29.31 -31.32
C PRO A 69 -11.20 28.29 -30.75
N SER A 70 -11.35 28.08 -29.43
CA SER A 70 -12.02 26.84 -28.93
C SER A 70 -12.47 26.78 -27.45
N LEU A 71 -13.75 26.37 -27.17
CA LEU A 71 -14.25 25.54 -26.01
C LEU A 71 -15.81 25.44 -25.93
N ARG A 72 -16.38 24.39 -25.29
CA ARG A 72 -17.84 24.15 -24.95
C ARG A 72 -18.01 23.13 -23.78
N LEU A 73 -19.19 23.06 -23.09
CA LEU A 73 -19.48 22.23 -21.88
C LEU A 73 -20.94 21.67 -21.78
N CYS A 74 -21.21 20.68 -20.88
CA CYS A 74 -22.43 19.84 -20.62
C CYS A 74 -22.25 19.01 -19.29
N SER A 75 -23.15 18.23 -18.63
CA SER A 75 -24.62 17.89 -18.63
C SER A 75 -24.96 16.86 -17.45
N PRO A 76 -26.19 16.32 -17.15
CA PRO A 76 -27.29 17.00 -16.40
C PRO A 76 -28.32 16.20 -15.46
N TRP A 77 -28.03 15.56 -14.29
CA TRP A 77 -29.04 14.70 -13.56
C TRP A 77 -29.12 14.52 -11.98
N GLN A 78 -29.14 15.54 -11.08
CA GLN A 78 -29.28 15.27 -9.60
C GLN A 78 -29.91 16.35 -8.65
N ILE A 79 -31.18 16.76 -8.77
CA ILE A 79 -31.98 17.23 -7.61
C ILE A 79 -33.43 16.80 -7.77
N GLU A 80 -33.94 16.00 -6.83
CA GLU A 80 -35.36 15.94 -6.42
C GLU A 80 -35.52 15.55 -4.92
N SER A 81 -34.80 16.22 -3.98
CA SER A 81 -34.98 15.97 -2.53
C SER A 81 -34.46 17.08 -1.58
N TYR A 82 -35.02 18.29 -1.63
CA TYR A 82 -34.86 19.28 -0.54
C TYR A 82 -36.17 19.99 -0.20
N ASP A 83 -36.59 19.91 1.07
CA ASP A 83 -37.86 20.45 1.58
C ASP A 83 -37.76 21.97 1.84
N ASN A 84 -37.46 22.71 0.78
CA ASN A 84 -37.41 24.17 0.78
C ASN A 84 -37.62 24.67 -0.66
N GLU A 85 -38.89 24.93 -1.02
CA GLU A 85 -39.38 25.00 -2.41
C GLU A 85 -38.62 25.99 -3.32
N SER A 86 -38.06 27.07 -2.75
CA SER A 86 -37.24 28.05 -3.48
C SER A 86 -35.80 27.61 -3.70
N LEU A 87 -35.22 26.87 -2.75
CA LEU A 87 -33.87 26.32 -2.87
C LEU A 87 -33.85 25.11 -3.80
N ALA A 88 -34.87 24.25 -3.73
CA ALA A 88 -35.04 23.10 -4.62
C ALA A 88 -35.04 23.54 -6.10
N LYS A 89 -35.85 24.54 -6.46
CA LYS A 89 -35.90 25.09 -7.84
C LYS A 89 -34.56 25.65 -8.31
N ALA A 90 -33.88 26.43 -7.47
CA ALA A 90 -32.57 27.01 -7.80
C ALA A 90 -31.47 25.95 -7.96
N LEU A 91 -31.57 24.83 -7.25
CA LEU A 91 -30.64 23.70 -7.36
C LEU A 91 -30.98 22.79 -8.57
N ILE A 92 -32.25 22.57 -8.90
CA ILE A 92 -32.70 21.78 -10.07
C ILE A 92 -32.04 22.27 -11.37
N GLU A 93 -32.00 23.58 -11.62
CA GLU A 93 -31.36 24.16 -12.82
C GLU A 93 -29.83 23.91 -12.86
N ILE A 94 -29.20 23.69 -11.70
CA ILE A 94 -27.75 23.47 -11.57
C ILE A 94 -27.38 22.02 -11.84
N SER A 95 -28.07 21.03 -11.24
CA SER A 95 -27.76 19.63 -11.54
C SER A 95 -28.19 19.19 -12.93
N GLN A 96 -29.14 19.90 -13.55
CA GLN A 96 -29.37 19.82 -15.00
C GLN A 96 -28.17 20.32 -15.84
N ASN A 97 -26.96 20.43 -15.27
CA ASN A 97 -25.69 20.32 -16.00
C ASN A 97 -24.54 19.49 -15.34
N SER A 98 -24.79 18.56 -14.41
CA SER A 98 -23.74 17.69 -13.81
C SER A 98 -24.04 16.18 -13.81
N ASN A 99 -22.98 15.37 -13.78
CA ASN A 99 -22.98 13.89 -13.82
C ASN A 99 -21.98 13.34 -12.77
N TYR A 100 -22.18 12.12 -12.26
CA TYR A 100 -21.51 11.42 -11.12
C TYR A 100 -22.25 11.46 -9.77
N ASP A 101 -21.78 10.66 -8.80
CA ASP A 101 -22.59 9.77 -7.94
C ASP A 101 -22.23 9.84 -6.42
N GLU A 102 -22.87 8.99 -5.59
CA GLU A 102 -22.80 8.82 -4.11
C GLU A 102 -23.78 9.68 -3.25
N SER A 103 -24.25 9.11 -2.11
CA SER A 103 -25.30 9.70 -1.25
C SER A 103 -25.20 9.26 0.24
N ILE A 104 -25.89 9.97 1.16
CA ILE A 104 -25.78 9.82 2.63
C ILE A 104 -27.19 9.69 3.27
N VAL A 105 -27.30 8.89 4.34
CA VAL A 105 -28.57 8.56 5.07
C VAL A 105 -28.45 8.96 6.56
N LEU A 106 -29.58 9.14 7.26
CA LEU A 106 -29.67 9.53 8.69
C LEU A 106 -30.62 8.60 9.49
N PRO A 107 -30.36 8.33 10.79
CA PRO A 107 -31.12 7.39 11.61
C PRO A 107 -32.45 7.93 12.19
N PRO A 108 -33.38 7.06 12.64
CA PRO A 108 -34.67 7.48 13.24
C PRO A 108 -34.54 8.22 14.59
N PRO A 109 -35.48 9.14 14.94
CA PRO A 109 -35.37 9.99 16.14
C PRO A 109 -35.38 9.29 17.51
N ILE A 110 -35.69 7.99 17.58
CA ILE A 110 -35.63 7.20 18.81
C ILE A 110 -34.22 6.65 19.07
N PHE A 111 -33.42 6.35 18.04
CA PHE A 111 -32.02 5.93 18.20
C PHE A 111 -31.19 7.06 18.81
N LEU A 112 -31.34 8.28 18.30
CA LEU A 112 -30.75 9.50 18.87
C LEU A 112 -31.14 9.75 20.35
N ALA A 113 -32.23 9.14 20.85
CA ALA A 113 -32.63 9.21 22.25
C ALA A 113 -32.05 8.06 23.10
N VAL A 114 -31.82 6.88 22.50
CA VAL A 114 -31.10 5.76 23.11
C VAL A 114 -29.61 6.07 23.24
N GLU A 115 -28.97 6.53 22.16
CA GLU A 115 -27.58 7.04 22.11
C GLU A 115 -27.32 8.11 23.18
N ALA A 116 -28.25 9.06 23.33
CA ALA A 116 -28.17 10.14 24.32
C ALA A 116 -28.50 9.70 25.76
N GLY A 117 -28.93 8.45 25.97
CA GLY A 117 -29.32 7.94 27.29
C GLY A 117 -30.56 8.61 27.89
N ASP A 118 -31.46 9.17 27.07
CA ASP A 118 -32.67 9.85 27.56
C ASP A 118 -33.82 8.86 27.77
N ASN A 119 -33.72 8.11 28.87
CA ASN A 119 -34.74 7.12 29.28
C ASN A 119 -36.17 7.73 29.34
N SER A 120 -36.31 9.02 29.66
CA SER A 120 -37.62 9.68 29.75
C SER A 120 -38.24 9.90 28.37
N ARG A 121 -37.42 10.32 27.41
CA ARG A 121 -37.81 10.50 26.01
C ARG A 121 -38.06 9.17 25.31
N VAL A 122 -37.22 8.16 25.54
CA VAL A 122 -37.42 6.80 25.01
C VAL A 122 -38.73 6.22 25.56
N GLN A 123 -38.97 6.30 26.87
CA GLN A 123 -40.25 5.87 27.47
C GLN A 123 -41.45 6.59 26.85
N SER A 124 -41.34 7.90 26.62
CA SER A 124 -42.41 8.69 25.99
C SER A 124 -42.69 8.29 24.54
N LEU A 125 -41.66 7.91 23.77
CA LEU A 125 -41.78 7.46 22.38
C LEU A 125 -42.37 6.04 22.29
N LEU A 126 -41.96 5.13 23.18
CA LEU A 126 -42.53 3.77 23.26
C LEU A 126 -44.00 3.82 23.72
N GLN A 127 -44.36 4.67 24.70
CA GLN A 127 -45.75 4.93 25.08
C GLN A 127 -46.60 5.52 23.95
N ALA A 128 -46.00 6.21 22.97
CA ALA A 128 -46.68 6.70 21.77
C ALA A 128 -46.91 5.62 20.70
N GLY A 129 -46.51 4.36 20.95
CA GLY A 129 -46.67 3.24 20.01
C GLY A 129 -45.49 3.06 19.05
N THR A 130 -44.29 3.56 19.39
CA THR A 130 -43.07 3.21 18.66
C THR A 130 -42.72 1.76 18.94
N ASP A 131 -42.40 0.99 17.89
CA ASP A 131 -41.98 -0.41 18.01
C ASP A 131 -40.62 -0.50 18.73
N PRO A 132 -40.50 -1.28 19.83
CA PRO A 132 -39.22 -1.47 20.53
C PRO A 132 -38.19 -2.30 19.74
N ASN A 133 -38.60 -2.97 18.66
CA ASN A 133 -37.76 -3.84 17.84
C ASN A 133 -37.29 -3.17 16.53
N LEU A 134 -37.38 -1.84 16.44
CA LEU A 134 -36.83 -1.08 15.31
C LEU A 134 -35.32 -1.29 15.14
N PHE A 135 -34.88 -1.15 13.90
CA PHE A 135 -33.49 -1.15 13.46
C PHE A 135 -33.06 0.23 12.91
N ASP A 136 -31.76 0.52 12.98
CA ASP A 136 -31.14 1.73 12.44
C ASP A 136 -30.49 1.47 11.04
N PRO A 137 -29.81 2.46 10.43
CA PRO A 137 -29.11 2.27 9.15
C PRO A 137 -27.95 1.26 9.20
N GLU A 138 -27.35 1.04 10.37
CA GLU A 138 -26.28 0.05 10.61
C GLU A 138 -26.84 -1.35 10.93
N ARG A 139 -28.18 -1.47 10.97
CA ARG A 139 -28.99 -2.68 11.21
C ARG A 139 -28.93 -3.22 12.64
N MET A 140 -28.52 -2.38 13.59
CA MET A 140 -28.58 -2.62 15.03
C MET A 140 -29.99 -2.35 15.54
N SER A 141 -30.52 -3.19 16.44
CA SER A 141 -31.81 -2.90 17.08
C SER A 141 -31.66 -1.93 18.27
N LEU A 142 -32.74 -1.28 18.70
CA LEU A 142 -32.73 -0.39 19.86
C LEU A 142 -32.11 -1.04 21.12
N LEU A 143 -32.29 -2.35 21.29
CA LEU A 143 -31.73 -3.11 22.41
C LEU A 143 -30.22 -3.34 22.25
N HIS A 144 -29.71 -3.56 21.03
CA HIS A 144 -28.26 -3.64 20.78
C HIS A 144 -27.57 -2.32 21.12
N VAL A 145 -28.11 -1.20 20.65
CA VAL A 145 -27.55 0.14 20.90
C VAL A 145 -27.55 0.46 22.41
N ALA A 146 -28.60 0.08 23.14
CA ALA A 146 -28.65 0.23 24.60
C ALA A 146 -27.60 -0.64 25.35
N VAL A 147 -27.29 -1.83 24.82
CA VAL A 147 -26.23 -2.72 25.35
C VAL A 147 -24.84 -2.17 25.05
N GLU A 148 -24.61 -1.67 23.84
CA GLU A 148 -23.32 -1.09 23.40
C GLU A 148 -22.91 0.12 24.24
N TYR A 149 -23.83 1.07 24.46
CA TYR A 149 -23.62 2.19 25.37
C TYR A 149 -23.68 1.81 26.87
N GLY A 150 -23.83 0.52 27.20
CA GLY A 150 -23.78 0.01 28.57
C GLY A 150 -24.91 0.49 29.49
N ASN A 151 -26.02 1.00 28.93
CA ASN A 151 -27.09 1.62 29.69
C ASN A 151 -28.11 0.58 30.19
N SER A 152 -27.77 -0.09 31.30
CA SER A 152 -28.62 -1.09 31.95
C SER A 152 -30.02 -0.59 32.35
N ALA A 153 -30.19 0.71 32.60
CA ALA A 153 -31.51 1.30 32.85
C ALA A 153 -32.35 1.42 31.56
N MET A 154 -31.71 1.64 30.41
CA MET A 154 -32.37 1.65 29.10
C MET A 154 -32.69 0.22 28.62
N VAL A 155 -31.80 -0.74 28.88
CA VAL A 155 -32.02 -2.17 28.58
C VAL A 155 -33.30 -2.67 29.27
N ASN A 156 -33.44 -2.45 30.58
CA ASN A 156 -34.67 -2.82 31.29
C ASN A 156 -35.91 -2.11 30.74
N LEU A 157 -35.81 -0.80 30.43
CA LEU A 157 -36.92 -0.03 29.88
C LEU A 157 -37.38 -0.57 28.51
N LEU A 158 -36.46 -0.96 27.62
CA LEU A 158 -36.79 -1.54 26.32
C LEU A 158 -37.46 -2.92 26.48
N ILE A 159 -36.95 -3.74 27.40
CA ILE A 159 -37.53 -5.05 27.74
C ILE A 159 -38.94 -4.90 28.33
N GLU A 160 -39.17 -3.94 29.25
CA GLU A 160 -40.49 -3.63 29.82
C GLU A 160 -41.55 -3.27 28.76
N PHE A 161 -41.12 -2.70 27.63
CA PHE A 161 -41.99 -2.34 26.51
C PHE A 161 -42.07 -3.41 25.40
N GLY A 162 -41.38 -4.55 25.55
CA GLY A 162 -41.46 -5.69 24.63
C GLY A 162 -40.37 -5.75 23.56
N ALA A 163 -39.17 -5.22 23.83
CA ALA A 163 -37.99 -5.53 23.02
C ALA A 163 -37.63 -7.02 23.15
N ASP A 164 -37.41 -7.69 22.02
CA ASP A 164 -37.02 -9.09 21.94
C ASP A 164 -35.49 -9.23 22.21
N PRO A 165 -35.08 -9.96 23.26
CA PRO A 165 -33.68 -10.11 23.62
C PRO A 165 -32.91 -11.14 22.75
N ASP A 166 -33.60 -11.91 21.92
CA ASP A 166 -33.02 -12.87 20.97
C ASP A 166 -33.01 -12.36 19.51
N LEU A 167 -33.53 -11.16 19.28
CA LEU A 167 -33.53 -10.49 17.98
C LEU A 167 -32.09 -10.30 17.46
N PHE A 168 -31.80 -10.79 16.26
CA PHE A 168 -30.53 -10.57 15.57
C PHE A 168 -30.55 -9.26 14.78
N CYS A 169 -29.39 -8.63 14.59
CA CYS A 169 -29.20 -7.58 13.58
C CYS A 169 -29.67 -8.03 12.20
N LEU A 170 -30.32 -7.12 11.45
CA LEU A 170 -31.39 -7.46 10.47
C LEU A 170 -30.98 -8.47 9.37
N ALA A 171 -31.22 -9.76 9.66
CA ALA A 171 -30.74 -10.90 8.87
C ALA A 171 -31.56 -11.22 7.61
N GLU A 172 -32.79 -10.72 7.49
CA GLU A 172 -33.74 -11.04 6.40
C GLU A 172 -33.15 -10.81 5.00
N THR A 173 -32.26 -9.81 4.87
CA THR A 173 -31.57 -9.54 3.60
C THR A 173 -30.58 -10.64 3.19
N MET A 174 -29.88 -11.29 4.13
CA MET A 174 -28.90 -12.33 3.80
C MET A 174 -29.58 -13.60 3.31
N GLU A 175 -30.53 -14.14 4.07
CA GLU A 175 -31.15 -15.42 3.72
C GLU A 175 -31.91 -15.31 2.38
N VAL A 176 -32.65 -14.21 2.16
CA VAL A 176 -33.37 -13.98 0.90
C VAL A 176 -32.43 -13.74 -0.29
N ILE A 177 -31.35 -12.96 -0.15
CA ILE A 177 -30.43 -12.69 -1.27
C ILE A 177 -29.59 -13.93 -1.60
N ILE A 178 -29.13 -14.69 -0.59
CA ILE A 178 -28.35 -15.91 -0.79
C ILE A 178 -29.22 -17.04 -1.39
N LEU A 179 -30.48 -17.18 -0.96
CA LEU A 179 -31.43 -18.10 -1.62
C LEU A 179 -31.78 -17.69 -3.06
N ALA A 180 -31.77 -16.39 -3.36
CA ALA A 180 -32.04 -15.89 -4.71
C ALA A 180 -30.84 -16.02 -5.67
N ASN A 181 -29.60 -15.87 -5.18
CA ASN A 181 -28.38 -15.81 -6.02
C ASN A 181 -27.15 -16.47 -5.36
N PRO A 182 -27.17 -17.78 -5.06
CA PRO A 182 -26.12 -18.45 -4.27
C PRO A 182 -24.75 -18.53 -4.96
N GLU A 183 -24.68 -18.40 -6.29
CA GLU A 183 -23.43 -18.44 -7.07
C GLU A 183 -22.81 -17.06 -7.35
N THR A 184 -23.55 -15.96 -7.12
CA THR A 184 -23.10 -14.59 -7.47
C THR A 184 -23.14 -13.60 -6.32
N PHE A 185 -23.50 -14.03 -5.11
CA PHE A 185 -23.44 -13.18 -3.92
C PHE A 185 -22.02 -13.18 -3.32
N ASP A 186 -21.35 -12.02 -3.35
CA ASP A 186 -20.02 -11.87 -2.76
C ASP A 186 -20.10 -11.69 -1.24
N LEU A 187 -19.96 -12.80 -0.52
CA LEU A 187 -19.83 -12.83 0.95
C LEU A 187 -18.67 -11.94 1.44
N GLY A 188 -17.63 -11.71 0.64
CA GLY A 188 -16.51 -10.83 0.98
C GLY A 188 -16.88 -9.35 1.17
N SER A 189 -18.07 -8.94 0.72
CA SER A 189 -18.59 -7.58 0.87
C SER A 189 -19.45 -7.35 2.13
N CYS A 190 -19.72 -8.39 2.91
CA CYS A 190 -20.59 -8.32 4.09
C CYS A 190 -19.77 -8.21 5.38
N ASP A 191 -20.07 -7.21 6.22
CA ASP A 191 -19.45 -7.08 7.54
C ASP A 191 -20.20 -7.92 8.58
N PHE A 192 -19.83 -9.20 8.65
CA PHE A 192 -20.49 -10.18 9.53
C PHE A 192 -20.24 -9.96 11.02
N PHE A 193 -19.32 -9.05 11.39
CA PHE A 193 -19.02 -8.72 12.79
C PHE A 193 -20.26 -8.22 13.55
N LEU A 194 -21.23 -7.67 12.81
CA LEU A 194 -22.49 -7.12 13.31
C LEU A 194 -23.60 -8.17 13.55
N ILE A 195 -23.45 -9.43 13.10
CA ILE A 195 -24.50 -10.46 13.26
C ILE A 195 -24.40 -11.11 14.65
N VAL A 196 -25.00 -10.44 15.62
CA VAL A 196 -25.00 -10.82 17.04
C VAL A 196 -26.42 -10.81 17.61
N THR A 197 -26.59 -11.35 18.82
CA THR A 197 -27.74 -11.03 19.69
C THR A 197 -27.33 -10.00 20.75
N PRO A 198 -28.28 -9.30 21.39
CA PRO A 198 -28.00 -8.42 22.53
C PRO A 198 -27.22 -9.12 23.65
N LEU A 199 -27.47 -10.41 23.89
CA LEU A 199 -26.73 -11.20 24.88
C LEU A 199 -25.27 -11.45 24.46
N GLN A 200 -25.03 -11.86 23.20
CA GLN A 200 -23.67 -12.03 22.69
C GLN A 200 -22.88 -10.71 22.69
N LEU A 201 -23.55 -9.58 22.45
CA LEU A 201 -22.95 -8.24 22.54
C LEU A 201 -22.61 -7.88 23.99
N ALA A 202 -23.53 -8.10 24.95
CA ALA A 202 -23.28 -7.88 26.37
C ALA A 202 -22.11 -8.71 26.92
N VAL A 203 -21.93 -9.94 26.40
CA VAL A 203 -20.78 -10.80 26.73
C VAL A 203 -19.48 -10.28 26.11
N ARG A 204 -19.48 -9.85 24.84
CA ARG A 204 -18.31 -9.23 24.19
C ARG A 204 -17.85 -7.95 24.92
N SER A 205 -18.80 -7.17 25.43
CA SER A 205 -18.53 -5.95 26.21
C SER A 205 -18.29 -6.20 27.70
N GLU A 206 -18.03 -7.46 28.11
CA GLU A 206 -17.72 -7.89 29.49
C GLU A 206 -18.78 -7.48 30.55
N ASN A 207 -19.99 -7.11 30.12
CA ASN A 207 -20.99 -6.45 30.97
C ASN A 207 -21.92 -7.46 31.67
N LEU A 208 -21.39 -8.03 32.77
CA LEU A 208 -22.02 -9.08 33.57
C LEU A 208 -23.45 -8.74 34.05
N ASP A 209 -23.75 -7.46 34.34
CA ASP A 209 -25.06 -7.07 34.86
C ASP A 209 -26.11 -6.88 33.76
N ILE A 210 -25.71 -6.40 32.57
CA ILE A 210 -26.61 -6.40 31.39
C ILE A 210 -26.86 -7.82 30.90
N ALA A 211 -25.83 -8.69 30.86
CA ALA A 211 -26.01 -10.09 30.50
C ALA A 211 -27.00 -10.80 31.44
N ARG A 212 -26.94 -10.52 32.75
CA ARG A 212 -27.95 -11.00 33.73
C ARG A 212 -29.36 -10.49 33.44
N GLN A 213 -29.52 -9.21 33.07
CA GLN A 213 -30.83 -8.63 32.77
C GLN A 213 -31.46 -9.30 31.55
N LEU A 214 -30.68 -9.51 30.48
CA LEU A 214 -31.14 -10.20 29.27
C LEU A 214 -31.53 -11.66 29.56
N LEU A 215 -30.70 -12.41 30.30
CA LEU A 215 -31.02 -13.79 30.70
C LEU A 215 -32.25 -13.86 31.62
N GLN A 216 -32.45 -12.89 32.51
CA GLN A 216 -33.66 -12.80 33.35
C GLN A 216 -34.92 -12.42 32.56
N ALA A 217 -34.76 -11.69 31.44
CA ALA A 217 -35.83 -11.40 30.49
C ALA A 217 -36.18 -12.58 29.58
N GLY A 218 -35.39 -13.67 29.61
CA GLY A 218 -35.62 -14.88 28.83
C GLY A 218 -34.75 -15.04 27.58
N ALA A 219 -33.69 -14.25 27.43
CA ALA A 219 -32.72 -14.43 26.33
C ALA A 219 -32.16 -15.86 26.29
N ASN A 220 -32.11 -16.45 25.10
CA ASN A 220 -31.57 -17.77 24.86
C ASN A 220 -30.03 -17.76 24.93
N PRO A 221 -29.39 -18.41 25.93
CA PRO A 221 -27.94 -18.44 26.04
C PRO A 221 -27.24 -19.18 24.88
N ASP A 222 -27.96 -20.07 24.22
CA ASP A 222 -27.52 -20.85 23.06
C ASP A 222 -27.95 -20.21 21.72
N GLY A 223 -28.51 -19.00 21.75
CA GLY A 223 -28.98 -18.27 20.58
C GLY A 223 -27.87 -17.96 19.59
N THR A 224 -27.94 -18.53 18.38
CA THR A 224 -27.00 -18.33 17.28
C THR A 224 -27.70 -18.40 15.91
N VAL A 225 -27.11 -17.80 14.88
CA VAL A 225 -27.61 -17.92 13.49
C VAL A 225 -27.14 -19.25 12.88
N SER A 226 -28.09 -20.06 12.40
CA SER A 226 -27.78 -21.30 11.69
C SER A 226 -27.45 -21.03 10.22
N LEU A 227 -26.18 -21.11 9.86
CA LEU A 227 -25.68 -20.87 8.48
C LEU A 227 -25.70 -22.14 7.61
N GLY A 228 -26.60 -23.09 7.90
CA GLY A 228 -26.68 -24.41 7.25
C GLY A 228 -27.04 -24.41 5.75
N PHE A 229 -27.22 -23.23 5.15
CA PHE A 229 -27.41 -23.02 3.71
C PHE A 229 -26.11 -22.67 2.96
N LEU A 230 -25.02 -22.33 3.67
CA LEU A 230 -23.72 -22.04 3.04
C LEU A 230 -22.99 -23.32 2.63
N SER A 231 -22.30 -23.27 1.49
CA SER A 231 -21.49 -24.39 1.02
C SER A 231 -20.15 -24.52 1.75
N ASP A 232 -19.60 -25.74 1.76
CA ASP A 232 -18.27 -26.08 2.30
C ASP A 232 -17.13 -25.23 1.74
N SER A 233 -17.26 -24.68 0.52
CA SER A 233 -16.29 -23.75 -0.07
C SER A 233 -16.47 -22.33 0.47
N GLN A 234 -17.71 -21.84 0.56
CA GLN A 234 -18.03 -20.50 1.08
C GLN A 234 -17.59 -20.34 2.55
N MET A 235 -17.84 -21.34 3.40
CA MET A 235 -17.43 -21.29 4.81
C MET A 235 -15.89 -21.24 5.01
N ARG A 236 -15.10 -21.82 4.10
CA ARG A 236 -13.63 -21.92 4.24
C ARG A 236 -12.88 -20.59 4.12
N HIS A 237 -13.47 -19.58 3.47
CA HIS A 237 -12.85 -18.25 3.32
C HIS A 237 -13.06 -17.33 4.54
N HIS A 238 -14.05 -17.64 5.37
CA HIS A 238 -14.64 -16.73 6.36
C HIS A 238 -14.29 -17.20 7.78
N LYS A 239 -13.02 -17.03 8.14
CA LYS A 239 -12.34 -17.96 9.06
C LYS A 239 -12.55 -17.74 10.57
N TYR A 240 -13.07 -16.61 11.02
CA TYR A 240 -13.11 -16.25 12.46
C TYR A 240 -14.41 -15.66 13.02
N ASP A 241 -15.28 -15.05 12.21
CA ASP A 241 -16.28 -14.10 12.71
C ASP A 241 -17.75 -14.59 12.70
N PHE A 242 -18.00 -15.90 12.85
CA PHE A 242 -19.32 -16.50 12.58
C PHE A 242 -19.94 -17.24 13.77
N ALA A 243 -20.93 -16.59 14.38
CA ALA A 243 -22.01 -17.20 15.19
C ALA A 243 -21.57 -18.06 16.40
N LEU A 244 -20.57 -17.63 17.18
CA LEU A 244 -20.26 -18.22 18.49
C LEU A 244 -21.43 -18.02 19.47
N THR A 245 -21.74 -19.04 20.27
CA THR A 245 -22.63 -18.93 21.44
C THR A 245 -22.07 -17.94 22.46
N ALA A 246 -22.94 -17.40 23.33
CA ALA A 246 -22.52 -16.57 24.45
C ALA A 246 -21.50 -17.30 25.36
N LEU A 247 -21.63 -18.63 25.53
CA LEU A 247 -20.71 -19.44 26.32
C LEU A 247 -19.31 -19.54 25.70
N GLN A 248 -19.21 -19.75 24.38
CA GLN A 248 -17.92 -19.75 23.67
C GLN A 248 -17.22 -18.40 23.79
N ILE A 249 -17.93 -17.28 23.59
CA ILE A 249 -17.37 -15.92 23.71
C ILE A 249 -16.84 -15.67 25.13
N ALA A 250 -17.63 -16.01 26.17
CA ALA A 250 -17.21 -15.87 27.57
C ALA A 250 -15.98 -16.73 27.91
N CYS A 251 -15.83 -17.90 27.27
CA CYS A 251 -14.66 -18.76 27.41
C CYS A 251 -13.41 -18.23 26.68
N GLU A 252 -13.55 -17.46 25.61
CA GLU A 252 -12.44 -16.78 24.92
C GLU A 252 -11.96 -15.51 25.66
N GLY A 253 -12.89 -14.79 26.32
CA GLY A 253 -12.54 -13.71 27.26
C GLY A 253 -11.83 -14.20 28.53
N GLU A 254 -12.06 -15.47 28.91
CA GLU A 254 -11.72 -16.11 30.20
C GLU A 254 -12.56 -15.61 31.39
N GLU A 255 -13.74 -15.05 31.11
CA GLU A 255 -14.61 -14.44 32.11
C GLU A 255 -15.39 -15.49 32.92
N TYR A 256 -14.71 -16.05 33.93
CA TYR A 256 -15.27 -17.04 34.86
C TYR A 256 -16.62 -16.62 35.47
N GLY A 257 -16.81 -15.32 35.76
CA GLY A 257 -18.08 -14.79 36.27
C GLY A 257 -19.21 -14.90 35.24
N MET A 258 -18.92 -14.58 33.97
CA MET A 258 -19.86 -14.64 32.86
C MET A 258 -20.18 -16.09 32.47
N VAL A 259 -19.16 -16.94 32.31
CA VAL A 259 -19.31 -18.39 32.04
C VAL A 259 -20.21 -19.03 33.10
N LYS A 260 -20.00 -18.70 34.38
CA LYS A 260 -20.84 -19.19 35.46
C LYS A 260 -22.30 -18.74 35.31
N VAL A 261 -22.55 -17.45 35.04
CA VAL A 261 -23.92 -16.91 34.87
C VAL A 261 -24.64 -17.56 33.69
N LEU A 262 -23.95 -17.81 32.58
CA LEU A 262 -24.51 -18.47 31.39
C LEU A 262 -24.89 -19.92 31.67
N LEU A 263 -24.02 -20.69 32.35
CA LEU A 263 -24.32 -22.06 32.77
C LEU A 263 -25.49 -22.10 33.78
N GLU A 264 -25.51 -21.20 34.77
CA GLU A 264 -26.64 -21.07 35.72
C GLU A 264 -27.96 -20.67 35.05
N ALA A 265 -27.92 -20.00 33.89
CA ALA A 265 -29.08 -19.70 33.05
C ALA A 265 -29.46 -20.81 32.05
N GLY A 266 -28.72 -21.92 32.01
CA GLY A 266 -29.03 -23.10 31.19
C GLY A 266 -28.31 -23.19 29.84
N ALA A 267 -27.21 -22.45 29.63
CA ALA A 267 -26.36 -22.61 28.45
C ALA A 267 -25.90 -24.07 28.27
N GLY A 268 -26.02 -24.60 27.05
CA GLY A 268 -25.56 -25.95 26.73
C GLY A 268 -24.04 -26.00 26.68
N VAL A 269 -23.43 -26.78 27.58
CA VAL A 269 -21.98 -26.77 27.83
C VAL A 269 -21.11 -27.10 26.61
N ASP A 270 -21.64 -27.89 25.68
CA ASP A 270 -21.04 -28.23 24.38
C ASP A 270 -21.86 -27.72 23.17
N THR A 271 -22.83 -26.82 23.37
CA THR A 271 -23.57 -26.22 22.26
C THR A 271 -22.65 -25.35 21.41
N ARG A 272 -22.75 -25.53 20.09
CA ARG A 272 -21.97 -24.87 19.05
C ARG A 272 -22.59 -25.11 17.68
N ASN A 273 -22.26 -24.28 16.70
CA ASN A 273 -22.60 -24.54 15.31
C ASN A 273 -21.61 -25.51 14.64
N ILE A 274 -21.99 -25.99 13.45
CA ILE A 274 -21.15 -26.84 12.59
C ILE A 274 -19.82 -26.10 12.31
N MET A 275 -18.71 -26.84 12.21
CA MET A 275 -17.34 -26.34 12.04
C MET A 275 -16.69 -25.60 13.24
N GLN A 276 -17.43 -25.29 14.32
CA GLN A 276 -16.89 -24.56 15.49
C GLN A 276 -16.27 -25.45 16.58
N SER A 277 -15.38 -24.88 17.39
CA SER A 277 -14.85 -25.48 18.62
C SER A 277 -15.89 -25.51 19.75
N THR A 278 -15.82 -26.44 20.70
CA THR A 278 -16.63 -26.34 21.95
C THR A 278 -16.07 -25.24 22.88
N ALA A 279 -16.89 -24.78 23.84
CA ALA A 279 -16.45 -23.83 24.86
C ALA A 279 -15.17 -24.30 25.60
N LEU A 280 -15.08 -25.60 25.91
CA LEU A 280 -13.90 -26.24 26.49
C LEU A 280 -12.66 -26.14 25.57
N GLN A 281 -12.82 -26.40 24.27
CA GLN A 281 -11.73 -26.30 23.30
C GLN A 281 -11.23 -24.85 23.15
N CYS A 282 -12.12 -23.85 23.20
CA CYS A 282 -11.76 -22.42 23.16
C CYS A 282 -10.89 -22.04 24.37
N VAL A 283 -11.35 -22.28 25.61
CA VAL A 283 -10.58 -21.90 26.82
C VAL A 283 -9.27 -22.69 26.96
N CYS A 284 -9.22 -23.96 26.54
CA CYS A 284 -7.97 -24.71 26.48
C CYS A 284 -6.98 -24.17 25.42
N GLY A 285 -7.47 -23.45 24.41
CA GLY A 285 -6.67 -22.84 23.36
C GLY A 285 -6.09 -21.46 23.69
N SER A 286 -6.56 -20.79 24.75
CA SER A 286 -6.09 -19.43 25.10
C SER A 286 -4.63 -19.41 25.58
N ALA A 287 -3.92 -18.36 25.14
CA ALA A 287 -2.52 -18.12 25.45
C ALA A 287 -2.28 -17.42 26.81
N LYS A 288 -3.32 -16.87 27.47
CA LYS A 288 -3.18 -16.46 28.88
C LYS A 288 -3.06 -17.73 29.75
N ASN A 289 -2.50 -17.57 30.95
CA ASN A 289 -2.32 -18.67 31.89
C ASN A 289 -2.60 -18.22 33.32
N ASP A 290 -3.75 -17.59 33.50
CA ASP A 290 -4.21 -17.05 34.79
C ASP A 290 -5.14 -18.03 35.51
N GLU A 291 -5.34 -17.79 36.81
CA GLU A 291 -6.13 -18.70 37.67
C GLU A 291 -7.57 -18.90 37.16
N ASN A 292 -8.12 -17.91 36.44
CA ASN A 292 -9.47 -17.96 35.87
C ASN A 292 -9.61 -19.04 34.79
N LYS A 293 -8.66 -19.19 33.86
CA LYS A 293 -8.64 -20.29 32.86
C LYS A 293 -8.79 -21.67 33.52
N MET A 294 -8.03 -21.89 34.60
CA MET A 294 -8.03 -23.14 35.36
C MET A 294 -9.29 -23.33 36.22
N LYS A 295 -9.99 -22.25 36.62
CA LYS A 295 -11.32 -22.32 37.25
C LYS A 295 -12.40 -22.62 36.21
N THR A 296 -12.39 -21.93 35.07
CA THR A 296 -13.34 -22.07 33.97
C THR A 296 -13.33 -23.48 33.37
N VAL A 297 -12.15 -24.08 33.12
CA VAL A 297 -12.08 -25.47 32.64
C VAL A 297 -12.61 -26.47 33.67
N LYS A 298 -12.34 -26.27 34.97
CA LYS A 298 -12.93 -27.13 36.02
C LYS A 298 -14.44 -27.02 36.05
N LEU A 299 -14.99 -25.80 35.95
CA LEU A 299 -16.42 -25.53 35.92
C LEU A 299 -17.09 -26.23 34.72
N LEU A 300 -16.57 -26.05 33.50
CA LEU A 300 -17.09 -26.76 32.31
C LEU A 300 -17.06 -28.29 32.49
N LEU A 301 -15.95 -28.83 33.01
CA LEU A 301 -15.79 -30.27 33.30
C LEU A 301 -16.54 -30.76 34.55
N GLU A 302 -17.21 -29.87 35.29
CA GLU A 302 -18.14 -30.17 36.39
C GLU A 302 -19.60 -30.09 35.92
N TRP A 303 -19.89 -29.22 34.94
CA TRP A 303 -21.16 -29.12 34.22
C TRP A 303 -21.32 -30.14 33.08
N GLY A 304 -20.30 -30.98 32.85
CA GLY A 304 -20.41 -32.16 31.99
C GLY A 304 -19.83 -32.04 30.58
N ALA A 305 -19.01 -31.02 30.31
CA ALA A 305 -18.35 -30.83 29.01
C ALA A 305 -17.62 -32.10 28.53
N ASP A 306 -17.86 -32.48 27.27
CA ASP A 306 -17.17 -33.61 26.62
C ASP A 306 -15.69 -33.26 26.41
N VAL A 307 -14.85 -33.90 27.22
CA VAL A 307 -13.41 -33.73 27.21
C VAL A 307 -12.77 -34.07 25.85
N ASP A 308 -13.39 -35.01 25.13
CA ASP A 308 -12.94 -35.53 23.83
C ASP A 308 -13.88 -35.13 22.68
N ALA A 309 -14.67 -34.06 22.87
CA ALA A 309 -15.55 -33.51 21.86
C ALA A 309 -14.84 -33.42 20.50
N SER A 310 -15.50 -33.88 19.45
CA SER A 310 -14.89 -33.86 18.10
C SER A 310 -14.47 -32.44 17.72
N PRO A 311 -13.27 -32.22 17.14
CA PRO A 311 -12.86 -30.90 16.68
C PRO A 311 -13.86 -30.35 15.67
N GLY A 312 -14.13 -29.05 15.70
CA GLY A 312 -15.16 -28.45 14.85
C GLY A 312 -14.96 -28.68 13.36
N GLN A 313 -13.82 -28.21 12.85
CA GLN A 313 -13.49 -28.16 11.43
C GLN A 313 -12.44 -29.19 11.02
N GLU A 314 -12.29 -29.39 9.71
CA GLU A 314 -11.16 -30.09 9.11
C GLU A 314 -9.84 -29.39 9.51
N ASN A 315 -9.00 -30.05 10.32
CA ASN A 315 -7.82 -29.51 11.04
C ASN A 315 -8.09 -28.67 12.31
N GLY A 316 -9.28 -28.75 12.90
CA GLY A 316 -9.53 -28.27 14.26
C GLY A 316 -8.71 -29.01 15.33
N LYS A 317 -8.67 -28.50 16.56
CA LYS A 317 -7.99 -29.11 17.70
C LYS A 317 -8.99 -29.70 18.70
N SER A 318 -8.70 -30.88 19.24
CA SER A 318 -9.32 -31.36 20.48
C SER A 318 -8.83 -30.57 21.69
N SER A 319 -9.51 -30.70 22.83
CA SER A 319 -9.20 -29.98 24.09
C SER A 319 -7.74 -30.18 24.53
N ILE A 320 -7.22 -31.41 24.40
CA ILE A 320 -5.84 -31.74 24.75
C ILE A 320 -4.80 -31.23 23.74
N GLU A 321 -5.12 -31.16 22.45
CA GLU A 321 -4.27 -30.56 21.42
C GLU A 321 -4.25 -29.03 21.51
N ALA A 322 -5.36 -28.42 21.92
CA ALA A 322 -5.46 -27.00 22.23
C ALA A 322 -4.55 -26.66 23.43
N ALA A 323 -4.73 -27.37 24.56
CA ALA A 323 -3.91 -27.20 25.76
C ALA A 323 -2.41 -27.43 25.47
N ALA A 324 -2.06 -28.52 24.78
CA ALA A 324 -0.67 -28.80 24.41
C ALA A 324 -0.07 -27.70 23.49
N GLY A 325 -0.89 -27.11 22.63
CA GLY A 325 -0.53 -25.99 21.77
C GLY A 325 -0.27 -24.67 22.48
N THR A 326 -0.74 -24.50 23.72
CA THR A 326 -0.41 -23.35 24.59
C THR A 326 0.82 -23.62 25.48
N GLY A 327 1.20 -24.90 25.65
CA GLY A 327 2.31 -25.32 26.52
C GLY A 327 1.91 -25.58 27.96
N ASP A 328 0.62 -25.41 28.28
CA ASP A 328 0.01 -25.55 29.61
C ASP A 328 -0.02 -27.01 30.07
N ILE A 329 1.05 -27.41 30.75
CA ILE A 329 1.27 -28.78 31.21
C ILE A 329 0.28 -29.20 32.30
N ASP A 330 -0.22 -28.26 33.11
CA ASP A 330 -1.16 -28.58 34.20
C ASP A 330 -2.59 -28.71 33.69
N MET A 331 -2.97 -27.97 32.65
CA MET A 331 -4.19 -28.23 31.88
C MET A 331 -4.15 -29.60 31.18
N VAL A 332 -3.03 -29.95 30.54
CA VAL A 332 -2.87 -31.29 29.93
C VAL A 332 -2.96 -32.39 31.00
N LYS A 333 -2.33 -32.23 32.18
CA LYS A 333 -2.49 -33.16 33.31
C LYS A 333 -3.94 -33.22 33.82
N LEU A 334 -4.70 -32.12 33.81
CA LEU A 334 -6.11 -32.09 34.23
C LEU A 334 -7.01 -32.85 33.25
N LEU A 335 -6.89 -32.57 31.95
CA LEU A 335 -7.66 -33.22 30.89
C LEU A 335 -7.43 -34.74 30.89
N LEU A 336 -6.17 -35.19 30.99
CA LEU A 336 -5.82 -36.61 31.12
C LEU A 336 -6.43 -37.26 32.37
N ARG A 337 -6.48 -36.56 33.51
CA ARG A 337 -7.16 -37.05 34.74
C ARG A 337 -8.68 -37.10 34.61
N LYS A 338 -9.26 -36.28 33.73
CA LYS A 338 -10.70 -36.22 33.44
C LYS A 338 -11.14 -37.16 32.30
N GLY A 339 -10.20 -37.89 31.68
CA GLY A 339 -10.47 -38.98 30.75
C GLY A 339 -9.99 -38.77 29.31
N ALA A 340 -9.39 -37.61 28.99
CA ALA A 340 -9.03 -37.24 27.62
C ALA A 340 -8.23 -38.31 26.87
N THR A 341 -8.77 -38.79 25.75
CA THR A 341 -8.20 -39.88 24.97
C THR A 341 -7.14 -39.38 23.98
N CYS A 342 -5.97 -40.00 24.03
CA CYS A 342 -4.81 -39.61 23.25
C CYS A 342 -4.82 -40.22 21.82
N ASN A 343 -5.94 -40.06 21.11
CA ASN A 343 -6.21 -40.78 19.85
C ASN A 343 -5.19 -40.46 18.74
N ASN A 344 -4.71 -39.22 18.69
CA ASN A 344 -3.70 -38.74 17.73
C ASN A 344 -2.43 -38.25 18.44
N PRO A 345 -1.58 -39.13 19.01
CA PRO A 345 -0.41 -38.71 19.79
C PRO A 345 0.59 -37.88 18.97
N THR A 346 0.64 -38.08 17.64
CA THR A 346 1.41 -37.27 16.69
C THR A 346 0.99 -35.80 16.67
N LEU A 347 -0.32 -35.52 16.67
CA LEU A 347 -0.85 -34.15 16.66
C LEU A 347 -0.64 -33.47 18.01
N ILE A 348 -0.85 -34.20 19.12
CA ILE A 348 -0.60 -33.72 20.48
C ILE A 348 0.89 -33.38 20.67
N LEU A 349 1.82 -34.25 20.21
CA LEU A 349 3.26 -33.93 20.19
C LEU A 349 3.57 -32.73 19.31
N GLN A 350 3.01 -32.64 18.10
CA GLN A 350 3.24 -31.50 17.21
C GLN A 350 2.74 -30.19 17.84
N ALA A 351 1.63 -30.20 18.56
CA ALA A 351 1.14 -29.06 19.34
C ALA A 351 2.10 -28.68 20.48
N ALA A 352 2.61 -29.66 21.24
CA ALA A 352 3.61 -29.42 22.29
C ALA A 352 4.96 -28.91 21.74
N PHE A 353 5.36 -29.32 20.53
CA PHE A 353 6.52 -28.73 19.85
C PHE A 353 6.25 -27.28 19.40
N ARG A 354 5.03 -26.94 18.95
CA ARG A 354 4.66 -25.55 18.59
C ARG A 354 4.73 -24.59 19.78
N SER A 355 4.31 -25.01 20.97
CA SER A 355 4.37 -24.19 22.19
C SER A 355 5.79 -24.01 22.75
N GLY A 356 6.76 -24.80 22.28
CA GLY A 356 8.15 -24.72 22.73
C GLY A 356 8.40 -25.23 24.16
N SER A 357 7.39 -25.80 24.80
CA SER A 357 7.46 -26.25 26.20
C SER A 357 8.25 -27.56 26.34
N MET A 358 9.53 -27.42 26.70
CA MET A 358 10.45 -28.53 26.93
C MET A 358 9.92 -29.51 28.00
N GLU A 359 9.30 -29.01 29.07
CA GLU A 359 8.72 -29.85 30.13
C GLU A 359 7.52 -30.66 29.61
N LEU A 360 6.59 -30.02 28.89
CA LEU A 360 5.43 -30.69 28.31
C LEU A 360 5.82 -31.78 27.30
N VAL A 361 6.79 -31.51 26.42
CA VAL A 361 7.27 -32.51 25.45
C VAL A 361 7.90 -33.73 26.15
N ASN A 362 8.67 -33.52 27.21
CA ASN A 362 9.20 -34.62 28.04
C ASN A 362 8.06 -35.40 28.72
N PHE A 363 7.11 -34.70 29.35
CA PHE A 363 5.96 -35.31 30.03
C PHE A 363 5.10 -36.15 29.08
N LEU A 364 4.74 -35.61 27.91
CA LEU A 364 3.95 -36.30 26.90
C LEU A 364 4.67 -37.53 26.33
N ARG A 365 5.97 -37.41 26.00
CA ARG A 365 6.79 -38.56 25.59
C ARG A 365 6.76 -39.67 26.64
N ASP A 366 6.96 -39.32 27.91
CA ASP A 366 7.02 -40.28 29.00
C ASP A 366 5.63 -40.86 29.34
N HIS A 367 4.55 -40.12 29.08
CA HIS A 367 3.17 -40.56 29.20
C HIS A 367 2.79 -41.54 28.07
N PHE A 368 3.00 -41.17 26.80
CA PHE A 368 2.73 -42.03 25.64
C PHE A 368 3.57 -43.31 25.67
N SER A 369 4.81 -43.22 26.15
CA SER A 369 5.68 -44.39 26.41
C SER A 369 5.04 -45.38 27.40
N LYS A 370 4.59 -44.89 28.57
CA LYS A 370 3.91 -45.72 29.59
C LYS A 370 2.56 -46.27 29.13
N ALA A 371 1.84 -45.52 28.30
CA ALA A 371 0.56 -45.93 27.73
C ALA A 371 0.69 -46.90 26.53
N GLY A 372 1.91 -47.19 26.05
CA GLY A 372 2.14 -48.00 24.85
C GLY A 372 1.74 -47.31 23.54
N LEU A 373 1.39 -46.02 23.57
CA LEU A 373 0.89 -45.23 22.44
C LEU A 373 2.00 -44.77 21.48
N PHE A 374 3.01 -45.61 21.27
CA PHE A 374 4.15 -45.33 20.39
C PHE A 374 3.78 -45.46 18.90
N ALA A 375 2.90 -44.58 18.41
CA ALA A 375 2.71 -44.29 16.98
C ALA A 375 3.92 -43.55 16.34
N VAL A 376 5.10 -43.72 16.94
CA VAL A 376 6.43 -43.25 16.56
C VAL A 376 7.35 -44.48 16.33
N GLY A 377 6.74 -45.67 16.18
CA GLY A 377 7.39 -46.99 16.07
C GLY A 377 7.99 -47.34 14.71
N LYS A 378 8.43 -46.33 13.95
CA LYS A 378 9.31 -46.49 12.78
C LYS A 378 10.43 -45.47 12.87
N ALA A 379 11.61 -45.82 12.36
CA ALA A 379 12.75 -44.91 12.27
C ALA A 379 12.35 -43.58 11.60
N ASP A 380 13.12 -42.54 11.88
CA ASP A 380 12.99 -41.17 11.36
C ASP A 380 11.74 -40.38 11.75
N SER A 381 10.73 -41.00 12.37
CA SER A 381 9.46 -40.32 12.70
C SER A 381 9.57 -39.17 13.73
N TRP A 382 10.71 -39.00 14.40
CA TRP A 382 11.01 -37.77 15.17
C TRP A 382 11.44 -36.58 14.29
N SER A 383 11.99 -36.82 13.10
CA SER A 383 12.53 -35.77 12.23
C SER A 383 11.46 -34.80 11.72
N GLN A 384 10.22 -35.27 11.53
CA GLN A 384 9.08 -34.45 11.13
C GLN A 384 8.75 -33.30 12.10
N TYR A 385 9.22 -33.36 13.35
CA TYR A 385 9.04 -32.30 14.34
C TYR A 385 10.13 -31.21 14.27
N LEU A 386 11.23 -31.40 13.52
CA LEU A 386 12.36 -30.44 13.47
C LEU A 386 11.92 -29.04 13.03
N GLU A 387 11.18 -28.94 11.94
CA GLU A 387 10.63 -27.68 11.43
C GLU A 387 9.69 -27.02 12.46
N THR A 388 8.91 -27.83 13.19
CA THR A 388 7.97 -27.35 14.20
C THR A 388 8.69 -26.82 15.45
N ALA A 389 9.72 -27.53 15.94
CA ALA A 389 10.57 -27.09 17.05
C ALA A 389 11.46 -25.89 16.69
N THR A 390 11.81 -25.74 15.41
CA THR A 390 12.50 -24.56 14.89
C THR A 390 11.58 -23.33 14.98
N LYS A 391 10.31 -23.47 14.57
CA LYS A 391 9.30 -22.40 14.64
C LYS A 391 9.04 -21.91 16.08
N SER A 392 9.17 -22.77 17.09
CA SER A 392 8.99 -22.41 18.50
C SER A 392 10.24 -21.80 19.18
N ARG A 393 11.30 -21.49 18.41
CA ARG A 393 12.55 -20.84 18.86
C ARG A 393 13.38 -21.60 19.90
N ASN A 394 12.98 -22.80 20.30
CA ASN A 394 13.63 -23.53 21.40
C ASN A 394 14.72 -24.48 20.89
N THR A 395 15.97 -24.01 20.89
CA THR A 395 17.15 -24.80 20.49
C THR A 395 17.33 -26.08 21.35
N GLN A 396 16.81 -26.14 22.58
CA GLN A 396 16.86 -27.37 23.39
C GLN A 396 15.93 -28.46 22.84
N LEU A 397 14.75 -28.10 22.32
CA LEU A 397 13.85 -29.06 21.65
C LEU A 397 14.45 -29.56 20.35
N VAL A 398 15.07 -28.68 19.55
CA VAL A 398 15.79 -29.11 18.33
C VAL A 398 16.95 -30.05 18.68
N ASN A 399 17.75 -29.73 19.70
CA ASN A 399 18.83 -30.61 20.19
C ASN A 399 18.31 -31.94 20.77
N MET A 400 17.11 -31.97 21.37
CA MET A 400 16.45 -33.23 21.77
C MET A 400 16.10 -34.08 20.54
N ILE A 401 15.44 -33.52 19.53
CA ILE A 401 15.08 -34.27 18.32
C ILE A 401 16.35 -34.79 17.62
N LEU A 402 17.38 -33.96 17.48
CA LEU A 402 18.66 -34.31 16.87
C LEU A 402 19.47 -35.35 17.68
N SER A 403 19.12 -35.63 18.94
CA SER A 403 19.72 -36.72 19.73
C SER A 403 18.84 -37.97 19.82
N LEU A 404 17.52 -37.85 19.60
CA LEU A 404 16.58 -38.98 19.47
C LEU A 404 16.59 -39.62 18.07
N CYS A 405 16.96 -38.88 17.02
CA CYS A 405 17.16 -39.43 15.68
C CYS A 405 18.49 -40.22 15.61
N VAL A 406 18.39 -41.53 15.79
CA VAL A 406 19.53 -42.47 15.78
C VAL A 406 20.07 -42.70 14.38
N ASP A 407 19.19 -42.91 13.39
CA ASP A 407 19.60 -42.87 11.98
C ASP A 407 19.58 -41.42 11.49
N LYS A 408 20.64 -41.06 10.77
CA LYS A 408 20.88 -39.74 10.16
C LYS A 408 21.32 -39.85 8.69
N SER A 409 21.21 -41.05 8.12
CA SER A 409 21.61 -41.39 6.76
C SER A 409 20.44 -41.43 5.77
N THR A 410 19.19 -41.28 6.26
CA THR A 410 18.00 -41.34 5.42
C THR A 410 17.67 -39.98 4.82
N GLY A 411 17.25 -39.98 3.55
CA GLY A 411 16.85 -38.75 2.85
C GLY A 411 15.63 -38.05 3.47
N LEU A 412 14.83 -38.75 4.29
CA LEU A 412 13.72 -38.15 5.04
C LEU A 412 14.24 -37.33 6.24
N PHE A 413 15.24 -37.83 6.97
CA PHE A 413 15.92 -37.05 7.99
C PHE A 413 16.61 -35.83 7.39
N GLU A 414 17.35 -36.01 6.28
CA GLU A 414 18.02 -34.92 5.58
C GLU A 414 17.04 -33.83 5.11
N LYS A 415 15.93 -34.21 4.46
CA LYS A 415 14.89 -33.26 4.05
C LYS A 415 14.37 -32.42 5.24
N HIS A 416 14.00 -33.05 6.36
CA HIS A 416 13.48 -32.31 7.52
C HIS A 416 14.54 -31.44 8.21
N VAL A 417 15.83 -31.79 8.12
CA VAL A 417 16.93 -30.89 8.52
C VAL A 417 17.02 -29.69 7.58
N ILE A 418 16.91 -29.88 6.26
CA ILE A 418 16.90 -28.79 5.27
C ILE A 418 15.69 -27.87 5.46
N ASP A 419 14.50 -28.42 5.70
CA ASP A 419 13.28 -27.67 6.06
C ASP A 419 13.49 -26.81 7.32
N ALA A 420 14.10 -27.39 8.36
CA ALA A 420 14.44 -26.68 9.59
C ALA A 420 15.55 -25.63 9.38
N MET A 421 16.53 -25.87 8.50
CA MET A 421 17.58 -24.90 8.16
C MET A 421 17.00 -23.69 7.42
N GLU A 422 16.04 -23.89 6.51
CA GLU A 422 15.37 -22.81 5.79
C GLU A 422 14.63 -21.87 6.76
N VAL A 423 13.88 -22.44 7.72
CA VAL A 423 13.18 -21.66 8.76
C VAL A 423 14.16 -21.01 9.76
N ALA A 424 15.26 -21.68 10.12
CA ALA A 424 16.26 -21.09 11.01
C ALA A 424 16.99 -19.90 10.36
N ALA A 425 17.26 -19.96 9.04
CA ALA A 425 17.83 -18.87 8.27
C ALA A 425 16.83 -17.70 8.08
N ASP A 426 15.58 -17.99 7.73
CA ASP A 426 14.46 -17.02 7.56
C ASP A 426 14.19 -16.17 8.82
N ARG A 427 14.61 -16.66 9.98
CA ARG A 427 14.37 -16.03 11.29
C ARG A 427 15.64 -15.61 12.05
N GLY A 428 16.83 -15.78 11.48
CA GLY A 428 18.10 -15.39 12.10
C GLY A 428 18.57 -16.27 13.29
N TYR A 429 18.07 -17.50 13.42
CA TYR A 429 18.35 -18.39 14.56
C TYR A 429 19.72 -19.08 14.48
N SER A 430 20.80 -18.30 14.42
CA SER A 430 22.19 -18.76 14.21
C SER A 430 22.65 -19.91 15.14
N THR A 431 22.28 -19.91 16.42
CA THR A 431 22.64 -20.98 17.36
C THR A 431 21.93 -22.31 17.05
N MET A 432 20.71 -22.25 16.51
CA MET A 432 19.93 -23.40 16.09
C MET A 432 20.37 -23.90 14.70
N LEU A 433 20.69 -22.97 13.79
CA LEU A 433 21.27 -23.27 12.49
C LEU A 433 22.63 -23.97 12.63
N TYR A 434 23.45 -23.57 13.61
CA TYR A 434 24.68 -24.27 13.98
C TYR A 434 24.43 -25.74 14.40
N SER A 435 23.41 -26.02 15.21
CA SER A 435 23.03 -27.39 15.56
C SER A 435 22.56 -28.22 14.35
N LEU A 436 21.90 -27.58 13.38
CA LEU A 436 21.37 -28.25 12.18
C LEU A 436 22.45 -28.52 11.12
N LEU A 437 23.51 -27.69 11.05
CA LEU A 437 24.65 -27.78 10.13
C LEU A 437 25.63 -28.93 10.44
N MET A 438 25.10 -30.12 10.77
CA MET A 438 25.88 -31.32 11.06
C MET A 438 26.84 -31.68 9.91
N PRO A 439 28.00 -32.31 10.19
CA PRO A 439 28.96 -32.70 9.17
C PRO A 439 28.39 -33.60 8.08
N SER A 440 27.51 -34.55 8.46
CA SER A 440 26.94 -35.58 7.59
C SER A 440 25.82 -35.11 6.65
N ILE A 441 25.30 -33.89 6.83
CA ILE A 441 24.20 -33.35 6.01
C ILE A 441 24.76 -32.55 4.83
N ASN A 442 24.15 -32.73 3.66
CA ASN A 442 24.30 -31.90 2.48
C ASN A 442 23.12 -30.90 2.37
N PRO A 443 23.31 -29.60 2.68
CA PRO A 443 22.27 -28.58 2.57
C PRO A 443 21.74 -28.33 1.14
N SER A 444 22.33 -28.98 0.13
CA SER A 444 21.95 -28.90 -1.27
C SER A 444 21.35 -30.21 -1.81
N ALA A 445 21.00 -31.19 -0.96
CA ALA A 445 20.48 -32.49 -1.40
C ALA A 445 19.21 -32.41 -2.27
N ASP A 446 18.41 -31.35 -2.08
CA ASP A 446 17.21 -31.03 -2.89
C ASP A 446 17.36 -29.73 -3.72
N GLY A 447 18.58 -29.17 -3.79
CA GLY A 447 18.88 -27.93 -4.51
C GLY A 447 18.53 -26.62 -3.77
N ARG A 448 17.94 -26.65 -2.56
CA ARG A 448 17.54 -25.40 -1.85
C ARG A 448 18.67 -24.57 -1.25
N ALA A 449 19.94 -24.93 -1.43
CA ALA A 449 21.07 -24.19 -0.86
C ALA A 449 20.99 -22.67 -1.14
N CYS A 450 20.83 -22.27 -2.39
CA CYS A 450 20.71 -20.86 -2.79
C CYS A 450 19.53 -20.14 -2.10
N ARG A 451 18.40 -20.84 -1.90
CA ARG A 451 17.22 -20.33 -1.18
C ARG A 451 17.51 -20.11 0.29
N ILE A 452 18.09 -21.10 0.97
CA ILE A 452 18.42 -21.07 2.40
C ILE A 452 19.46 -19.97 2.70
N LEU A 453 20.46 -19.81 1.82
CA LEU A 453 21.40 -18.70 1.91
C LEU A 453 20.68 -17.36 1.76
N SER A 454 19.81 -17.23 0.75
CA SER A 454 19.04 -16.00 0.50
C SER A 454 18.06 -15.64 1.62
N LYS A 455 17.55 -16.63 2.35
CA LYS A 455 16.78 -16.41 3.59
C LYS A 455 17.61 -15.72 4.68
N SER A 456 18.91 -16.03 4.79
CA SER A 456 19.83 -15.32 5.71
C SER A 456 20.28 -13.92 5.24
N ILE A 457 19.97 -13.55 3.99
CA ILE A 457 20.28 -12.22 3.41
C ILE A 457 19.07 -11.27 3.52
N SER A 458 17.87 -11.84 3.57
CA SER A 458 16.63 -11.07 3.65
C SER A 458 16.34 -10.67 5.10
N GLU A 459 16.05 -9.39 5.34
CA GLU A 459 15.76 -8.86 6.69
C GLU A 459 14.27 -8.51 6.85
N PRO A 460 13.38 -9.48 7.16
CA PRO A 460 11.96 -9.18 7.36
C PRO A 460 11.65 -8.62 8.76
N LEU A 461 12.33 -9.10 9.81
CA LEU A 461 11.85 -8.99 11.21
C LEU A 461 12.96 -8.98 12.30
N GLY A 462 14.19 -8.52 12.04
CA GLY A 462 15.24 -8.55 13.08
C GLY A 462 16.49 -7.72 12.80
N THR A 463 17.54 -7.90 13.62
CA THR A 463 18.79 -7.14 13.51
C THR A 463 19.84 -7.84 12.65
N TRP A 464 20.55 -7.08 11.82
CA TRP A 464 21.59 -7.58 10.91
C TRP A 464 22.60 -8.53 11.57
N GLU A 465 22.99 -8.31 12.83
CA GLU A 465 23.95 -9.14 13.55
C GLU A 465 23.52 -10.63 13.66
N GLN A 466 22.22 -10.92 13.69
CA GLN A 466 21.69 -12.28 13.78
C GLN A 466 21.68 -12.97 12.42
N TYR A 467 21.27 -12.25 11.38
CA TYR A 467 21.24 -12.71 9.99
C TYR A 467 22.67 -12.87 9.44
N ALA A 468 23.58 -11.95 9.73
CA ALA A 468 25.01 -12.05 9.41
C ALA A 468 25.65 -13.34 9.95
N LYS A 469 25.35 -13.73 11.20
CA LYS A 469 25.85 -14.99 11.78
C LYS A 469 25.29 -16.22 11.07
N CYS A 470 24.02 -16.17 10.63
CA CYS A 470 23.45 -17.24 9.81
C CYS A 470 24.11 -17.31 8.43
N PHE A 471 24.32 -16.16 7.78
CA PHE A 471 24.97 -16.04 6.49
C PHE A 471 26.41 -16.59 6.53
N THR A 472 27.24 -16.20 7.52
CA THR A 472 28.59 -16.74 7.69
C THR A 472 28.59 -18.27 7.86
N LEU A 473 27.75 -18.80 8.76
CA LEU A 473 27.65 -20.25 9.00
C LEU A 473 27.25 -21.05 7.75
N LEU A 474 26.36 -20.49 6.93
CA LEU A 474 25.98 -21.08 5.64
C LEU A 474 27.11 -20.97 4.62
N MET A 475 27.71 -19.79 4.45
CA MET A 475 28.84 -19.56 3.53
C MET A 475 30.03 -20.47 3.84
N ASP A 476 30.40 -20.65 5.11
CA ASP A 476 31.51 -21.52 5.51
C ASP A 476 31.24 -22.99 5.09
N LYS A 477 30.05 -23.52 5.39
CA LYS A 477 29.64 -24.88 4.99
C LYS A 477 29.54 -25.00 3.47
N PHE A 478 29.01 -24.00 2.77
CA PHE A 478 28.72 -24.06 1.34
C PHE A 478 29.99 -23.93 0.49
N THR A 479 30.92 -23.07 0.92
CA THR A 479 32.26 -22.95 0.33
C THR A 479 33.06 -24.23 0.56
N ALA A 480 32.99 -24.82 1.76
CA ALA A 480 33.64 -26.10 2.05
C ALA A 480 33.06 -27.29 1.27
N LEU A 481 31.81 -27.19 0.79
CA LEU A 481 31.17 -28.17 -0.09
C LEU A 481 31.34 -27.85 -1.60
N GLY A 482 31.88 -26.68 -1.96
CA GLY A 482 32.03 -26.25 -3.36
C GLY A 482 30.70 -26.04 -4.09
N LEU A 483 29.66 -25.55 -3.39
CA LEU A 483 28.33 -25.37 -3.97
C LEU A 483 28.27 -24.21 -4.97
N ASP A 484 27.62 -24.45 -6.11
CA ASP A 484 27.38 -23.46 -7.17
C ASP A 484 26.19 -22.55 -6.79
N LEU A 485 26.49 -21.30 -6.41
CA LEU A 485 25.49 -20.33 -5.97
C LEU A 485 24.81 -19.57 -7.13
N ASP A 486 25.23 -19.80 -8.38
CA ASP A 486 24.62 -19.25 -9.60
C ASP A 486 23.57 -20.18 -10.22
N LYS A 487 23.27 -21.28 -9.54
CA LYS A 487 22.18 -22.23 -9.87
C LYS A 487 21.09 -22.24 -8.76
N PRO A 488 20.31 -21.15 -8.60
CA PRO A 488 19.11 -21.18 -7.78
C PRO A 488 18.03 -22.08 -8.42
N LEU A 489 17.00 -22.46 -7.64
CA LEU A 489 15.88 -23.24 -8.15
C LEU A 489 15.03 -22.41 -9.14
N PRO A 490 14.25 -23.04 -10.05
CA PRO A 490 13.32 -22.32 -10.92
C PRO A 490 12.36 -21.43 -10.11
N GLY A 491 12.33 -20.14 -10.42
CA GLY A 491 11.55 -19.12 -9.70
C GLY A 491 12.33 -18.35 -8.61
N ASP A 492 13.48 -18.86 -8.16
CA ASP A 492 14.33 -18.16 -7.19
C ASP A 492 15.31 -17.19 -7.89
N ALA A 493 15.62 -16.08 -7.22
CA ALA A 493 16.72 -15.20 -7.62
C ALA A 493 18.07 -15.66 -7.03
N THR A 494 19.19 -15.26 -7.64
CA THR A 494 20.54 -15.56 -7.11
C THR A 494 20.77 -14.86 -5.76
N PRO A 495 21.59 -15.45 -4.86
CA PRO A 495 21.96 -14.80 -3.60
C PRO A 495 22.57 -13.42 -3.80
N LEU A 496 23.31 -13.21 -4.90
CA LEU A 496 23.89 -11.91 -5.26
C LEU A 496 22.81 -10.87 -5.59
N CYS A 497 21.82 -11.20 -6.42
CA CYS A 497 20.72 -10.28 -6.72
C CYS A 497 19.86 -9.96 -5.49
N ILE A 498 19.67 -10.91 -4.58
CA ILE A 498 18.96 -10.67 -3.31
C ILE A 498 19.79 -9.80 -2.35
N ALA A 499 21.12 -9.99 -2.31
CA ALA A 499 22.04 -9.12 -1.58
C ALA A 499 22.08 -7.70 -2.13
N ILE A 500 21.91 -7.53 -3.45
CA ILE A 500 21.84 -6.23 -4.13
C ILE A 500 20.48 -5.55 -3.90
N ALA A 501 19.38 -6.30 -3.87
CA ALA A 501 18.05 -5.76 -3.63
C ALA A 501 17.89 -5.21 -2.19
N HIS A 502 18.30 -5.98 -1.19
CA HIS A 502 18.48 -5.48 0.19
C HIS A 502 19.64 -4.47 0.26
N GLY A 503 20.58 -4.57 -0.68
CA GLY A 503 21.67 -3.64 -0.89
C GLY A 503 22.75 -3.71 0.19
N ASN A 504 23.05 -4.92 0.63
CA ASN A 504 24.05 -5.23 1.65
C ASN A 504 25.42 -5.44 0.98
N ARG A 505 26.26 -4.39 0.99
CA ARG A 505 27.59 -4.42 0.33
C ARG A 505 28.50 -5.51 0.90
N ALA A 506 28.45 -5.78 2.20
CA ALA A 506 29.30 -6.80 2.83
C ALA A 506 28.94 -8.20 2.31
N VAL A 507 27.65 -8.55 2.28
CA VAL A 507 27.16 -9.81 1.72
C VAL A 507 27.53 -9.93 0.24
N ALA A 508 27.24 -8.90 -0.57
CA ALA A 508 27.57 -8.91 -1.99
C ALA A 508 29.09 -9.12 -2.22
N GLN A 509 29.94 -8.49 -1.41
CA GLN A 509 31.39 -8.67 -1.49
C GLN A 509 31.83 -10.09 -1.07
N CYS A 510 31.25 -10.67 -0.03
CA CYS A 510 31.51 -12.07 0.35
C CYS A 510 31.11 -13.07 -0.74
N LEU A 511 29.95 -12.87 -1.37
CA LEU A 511 29.48 -13.71 -2.48
C LEU A 511 30.44 -13.62 -3.68
N ILE A 512 30.83 -12.41 -4.09
CA ILE A 512 31.78 -12.20 -5.19
C ILE A 512 33.14 -12.85 -4.87
N ILE A 513 33.62 -12.75 -3.63
CA ILE A 513 34.86 -13.44 -3.18
C ILE A 513 34.72 -14.97 -3.21
N SER A 514 33.52 -15.53 -2.99
CA SER A 514 33.26 -16.97 -3.16
C SER A 514 33.17 -17.44 -4.63
N GLY A 515 33.25 -16.52 -5.59
CA GLY A 515 33.35 -16.85 -7.02
C GLY A 515 32.05 -16.86 -7.82
N VAL A 516 30.99 -16.19 -7.34
CA VAL A 516 29.74 -16.05 -8.12
C VAL A 516 29.91 -15.14 -9.34
N ASP A 517 29.19 -15.42 -10.42
CA ASP A 517 29.19 -14.63 -11.64
C ASP A 517 28.43 -13.31 -11.46
N VAL A 518 29.18 -12.21 -11.39
CA VAL A 518 28.67 -10.83 -11.30
C VAL A 518 27.78 -10.40 -12.48
N ASN A 519 27.75 -11.18 -13.57
CA ASN A 519 26.91 -10.93 -14.73
C ASN A 519 25.63 -11.75 -14.75
N LYS A 520 25.51 -12.77 -13.90
CA LYS A 520 24.47 -13.80 -13.95
C LYS A 520 23.06 -13.17 -13.94
N PRO A 521 22.32 -13.17 -15.06
CA PRO A 521 20.98 -12.59 -15.09
C PRO A 521 20.06 -13.40 -14.19
N SER A 522 19.27 -12.73 -13.36
CA SER A 522 18.40 -13.40 -12.40
C SER A 522 17.06 -12.68 -12.24
N LEU A 523 16.06 -13.41 -11.75
CA LEU A 523 14.71 -12.87 -11.58
C LEU A 523 14.74 -11.67 -10.62
N PRO A 524 13.98 -10.60 -10.91
CA PRO A 524 13.95 -9.42 -10.05
C PRO A 524 13.32 -9.78 -8.70
N PHE A 525 14.11 -9.78 -7.63
CA PHE A 525 13.55 -9.78 -6.27
C PHE A 525 12.68 -8.53 -6.09
N VAL A 526 11.41 -8.74 -5.71
CA VAL A 526 10.42 -7.70 -5.38
C VAL A 526 10.00 -7.92 -3.92
N PRO A 527 10.22 -6.96 -3.01
CA PRO A 527 9.71 -7.05 -1.64
C PRO A 527 8.18 -7.10 -1.61
N PHE A 528 7.60 -7.87 -0.68
CA PHE A 528 6.15 -8.05 -0.50
C PHE A 528 5.35 -6.73 -0.33
N TRP A 529 6.04 -5.64 0.00
CA TRP A 529 5.48 -4.33 0.34
C TRP A 529 5.48 -3.32 -0.84
N GLU A 530 5.96 -3.69 -2.03
CA GLU A 530 6.04 -2.82 -3.20
C GLU A 530 5.14 -3.31 -4.36
N GLU A 531 3.92 -2.75 -4.39
CA GLU A 531 2.93 -2.80 -5.49
C GLU A 531 2.24 -4.15 -5.82
N THR A 532 1.18 -4.06 -6.63
CA THR A 532 0.21 -5.13 -6.94
C THR A 532 0.69 -6.11 -8.02
N ASP A 533 0.10 -7.32 -8.04
CA ASP A 533 0.56 -8.47 -8.83
C ASP A 533 0.76 -8.23 -10.33
N ASP A 534 -0.08 -7.42 -10.99
CA ASP A 534 0.08 -7.19 -12.43
C ASP A 534 1.34 -6.40 -12.81
N LYS A 535 1.97 -5.69 -11.87
CA LYS A 535 3.29 -5.09 -12.07
C LYS A 535 4.46 -6.06 -11.82
N ARG A 536 4.21 -7.20 -11.18
CA ARG A 536 5.27 -8.17 -10.81
C ARG A 536 5.75 -9.00 -12.01
N ARG A 537 5.06 -8.92 -13.16
CA ARG A 537 5.31 -9.72 -14.37
C ARG A 537 6.43 -9.21 -15.29
N ASN A 538 7.43 -8.50 -14.75
CA ASN A 538 8.71 -8.36 -15.45
C ASN A 538 9.52 -9.65 -15.27
N GLU A 539 9.06 -10.73 -15.92
CA GLU A 539 9.60 -12.09 -15.84
C GLU A 539 11.01 -12.23 -16.46
N THR A 540 11.50 -11.17 -17.10
CA THR A 540 12.84 -11.08 -17.70
C THR A 540 13.94 -11.08 -16.62
N PRO A 541 14.87 -12.05 -16.60
CA PRO A 541 16.02 -12.02 -15.69
C PRO A 541 16.91 -10.80 -15.97
N GLU A 542 17.14 -9.95 -14.97
CA GLU A 542 17.99 -8.75 -15.10
C GLU A 542 19.42 -8.99 -14.57
N PRO A 543 20.48 -8.46 -15.22
CA PRO A 543 21.84 -8.54 -14.70
C PRO A 543 22.00 -7.83 -13.34
N PRO A 544 22.90 -8.31 -12.45
CA PRO A 544 23.08 -7.74 -11.11
C PRO A 544 23.36 -6.23 -11.07
N ILE A 545 24.04 -5.70 -12.09
CA ILE A 545 24.33 -4.26 -12.21
C ILE A 545 23.08 -3.40 -12.48
N LEU A 546 22.11 -3.89 -13.27
CA LEU A 546 20.85 -3.17 -13.49
C LEU A 546 19.98 -3.20 -12.23
N LYS A 547 19.99 -4.34 -11.51
CA LYS A 547 19.35 -4.47 -10.18
C LYS A 547 19.91 -3.46 -9.17
N ALA A 548 21.23 -3.27 -9.16
CA ALA A 548 21.91 -2.33 -8.25
C ALA A 548 21.53 -0.86 -8.51
N ILE A 549 21.28 -0.50 -9.77
CA ILE A 549 20.82 0.85 -10.15
C ILE A 549 19.35 1.05 -9.71
N ARG A 550 18.48 0.06 -9.96
CA ARG A 550 17.04 0.13 -9.66
C ARG A 550 16.70 0.06 -8.17
N CYS A 551 17.30 -0.84 -7.40
CA CYS A 551 16.99 -1.06 -5.98
C CYS A 551 17.56 0.00 -5.01
N SER A 552 18.13 1.09 -5.53
CA SER A 552 18.52 2.25 -4.75
C SER A 552 17.26 3.02 -4.32
N ARG A 553 16.76 2.80 -3.09
CA ARG A 553 15.58 3.53 -2.57
C ARG A 553 15.85 5.03 -2.36
N ASP A 554 17.08 5.43 -2.05
CA ASP A 554 17.41 6.86 -1.89
C ASP A 554 17.59 7.54 -3.26
N HIS A 555 16.82 8.58 -3.54
CA HIS A 555 17.02 9.43 -4.74
C HIS A 555 18.40 10.13 -4.76
N TYR A 556 19.17 10.10 -3.66
CA TYR A 556 20.43 10.80 -3.47
C TYR A 556 21.59 9.87 -3.10
N ASN A 557 22.06 9.09 -4.09
CA ASN A 557 23.28 8.26 -4.01
C ASN A 557 23.21 7.04 -3.05
N GLY A 558 22.01 6.54 -2.76
CA GLY A 558 21.82 5.30 -2.00
C GLY A 558 22.57 4.13 -2.63
N LYS A 559 23.68 3.71 -2.01
CA LYS A 559 24.47 2.51 -2.32
C LYS A 559 25.29 2.52 -3.62
N LEU A 560 25.86 3.67 -4.01
CA LEU A 560 26.90 3.78 -5.07
C LEU A 560 27.97 2.66 -4.99
N GLY A 561 28.38 2.34 -3.77
CA GLY A 561 29.40 1.33 -3.48
C GLY A 561 29.07 -0.11 -3.93
N LEU A 562 27.82 -0.43 -4.30
CA LEU A 562 27.48 -1.69 -4.96
C LEU A 562 27.77 -1.66 -6.47
N VAL A 563 27.45 -0.54 -7.12
CA VAL A 563 27.77 -0.33 -8.54
C VAL A 563 29.30 -0.31 -8.73
N ASP A 564 30.03 0.40 -7.87
CA ASP A 564 31.51 0.34 -7.81
C ASP A 564 32.04 -1.08 -7.61
N LEU A 565 31.44 -1.86 -6.70
CA LEU A 565 31.87 -3.22 -6.38
C LEU A 565 31.66 -4.17 -7.58
N LEU A 566 30.52 -4.09 -8.25
CA LEU A 566 30.21 -4.92 -9.41
C LEU A 566 31.13 -4.61 -10.59
N ILE A 567 31.29 -3.34 -10.96
CA ILE A 567 32.17 -2.93 -12.06
C ILE A 567 33.64 -3.29 -11.74
N ALA A 568 34.08 -3.14 -10.49
CA ALA A 568 35.43 -3.52 -10.06
C ALA A 568 35.72 -5.04 -10.15
N ASN A 569 34.70 -5.89 -10.28
CA ASN A 569 34.84 -7.35 -10.40
C ASN A 569 34.40 -7.88 -11.78
N GLY A 570 34.26 -7.02 -12.80
CA GLY A 570 33.98 -7.45 -14.17
C GLY A 570 32.49 -7.64 -14.49
N ALA A 571 31.60 -6.85 -13.86
CA ALA A 571 30.24 -6.71 -14.36
C ALA A 571 30.25 -6.00 -15.72
N ASN A 572 29.93 -6.75 -16.77
CA ASN A 572 29.79 -6.32 -18.15
C ASN A 572 28.51 -5.48 -18.30
N ASP A 573 28.65 -4.16 -18.20
CA ASP A 573 27.70 -3.28 -18.84
C ASP A 573 27.90 -3.31 -20.36
N GLU A 574 27.06 -4.08 -21.07
CA GLU A 574 26.77 -3.72 -22.46
C GLU A 574 26.16 -2.31 -22.42
N HIS A 575 27.01 -1.31 -22.68
CA HIS A 575 26.86 0.10 -22.27
C HIS A 575 25.60 0.83 -22.82
N LYS A 576 24.72 0.13 -23.54
CA LYS A 576 23.50 0.63 -24.17
C LYS A 576 22.37 0.93 -23.18
N THR A 577 22.34 0.29 -22.01
CA THR A 577 21.20 0.41 -21.07
C THR A 577 21.59 0.84 -19.66
N ALA A 578 22.75 0.42 -19.13
CA ALA A 578 23.13 0.72 -17.74
C ALA A 578 23.25 2.23 -17.46
N LEU A 579 23.89 3.00 -18.35
CA LEU A 579 24.00 4.45 -18.23
C LEU A 579 22.64 5.15 -18.34
N LEU A 580 21.81 4.77 -19.32
CA LEU A 580 20.49 5.36 -19.53
C LEU A 580 19.56 5.08 -18.35
N LEU A 581 19.54 3.85 -17.83
CA LEU A 581 18.78 3.45 -16.65
C LEU A 581 19.23 4.20 -15.38
N ALA A 582 20.53 4.48 -15.24
CA ALA A 582 21.05 5.28 -14.14
C ALA A 582 20.58 6.74 -14.21
N LEU A 583 20.42 7.31 -15.41
CA LEU A 583 19.86 8.64 -15.61
C LEU A 583 18.33 8.63 -15.41
N GLU A 584 17.63 7.62 -15.96
CA GLU A 584 16.18 7.37 -15.81
C GLU A 584 15.73 7.30 -14.35
N SER A 585 16.56 6.64 -13.53
CA SER A 585 16.32 6.39 -12.11
C SER A 585 16.89 7.49 -11.20
N TRP A 586 17.37 8.60 -11.79
CA TRP A 586 17.99 9.75 -11.10
C TRP A 586 19.22 9.39 -10.25
N LYS A 587 19.95 8.32 -10.62
CA LYS A 587 21.15 7.82 -9.94
C LYS A 587 22.42 8.46 -10.49
N TYR A 588 22.46 9.79 -10.42
CA TYR A 588 23.50 10.63 -11.00
C TYR A 588 24.94 10.23 -10.62
N GLY A 589 25.20 9.88 -9.36
CA GLY A 589 26.52 9.37 -8.94
C GLY A 589 26.90 8.03 -9.59
N ALA A 590 25.93 7.15 -9.88
CA ALA A 590 26.17 5.88 -10.56
C ALA A 590 26.43 6.09 -12.06
N ALA A 591 25.69 7.00 -12.70
CA ALA A 591 25.98 7.44 -14.07
C ALA A 591 27.39 8.03 -14.19
N GLU A 592 27.83 8.84 -13.22
CA GLU A 592 29.19 9.35 -13.17
C GLU A 592 30.26 8.25 -12.97
N ILE A 593 29.98 7.20 -12.18
CA ILE A 593 30.88 6.04 -12.03
C ILE A 593 31.00 5.28 -13.36
N LEU A 594 29.87 4.99 -14.02
CA LEU A 594 29.84 4.32 -15.33
C LEU A 594 30.65 5.08 -16.39
N LEU A 595 30.46 6.41 -16.49
CA LEU A 595 31.22 7.27 -17.40
C LEU A 595 32.74 7.20 -17.12
N LYS A 596 33.14 7.32 -15.84
CA LYS A 596 34.55 7.19 -15.40
C LYS A 596 35.16 5.80 -15.66
N ARG A 597 34.33 4.79 -15.93
CA ARG A 597 34.73 3.39 -16.18
C ARG A 597 34.76 3.01 -17.66
N GLY A 598 34.21 3.85 -18.55
CA GLY A 598 34.25 3.66 -20.00
C GLY A 598 32.89 3.74 -20.71
N ALA A 599 31.78 3.95 -19.98
CA ALA A 599 30.46 3.98 -20.59
C ALA A 599 30.32 5.09 -21.64
N ASN A 600 29.87 4.70 -22.84
CA ASN A 600 29.68 5.61 -23.96
C ASN A 600 28.51 6.58 -23.69
N PRO A 601 28.72 7.91 -23.57
CA PRO A 601 27.62 8.85 -23.38
C PRO A 601 26.73 8.99 -24.62
N ASN A 602 27.20 8.57 -25.80
CA ASN A 602 26.45 8.54 -27.07
C ASN A 602 25.67 7.23 -27.28
N THR A 603 25.59 6.40 -26.24
CA THR A 603 24.64 5.30 -26.20
C THR A 603 23.24 5.83 -26.49
N LYS A 604 22.52 5.12 -27.37
CA LYS A 604 21.09 5.29 -27.58
C LYS A 604 20.38 4.00 -27.21
N ASP A 605 19.19 4.16 -26.67
CA ASP A 605 18.30 3.07 -26.34
C ASP A 605 17.84 2.33 -27.61
N PRO A 606 17.88 0.99 -27.65
CA PRO A 606 17.61 0.23 -28.87
C PRO A 606 16.11 0.12 -29.22
N GLU A 607 15.20 0.43 -28.31
CA GLU A 607 13.75 0.33 -28.51
C GLU A 607 13.12 1.70 -28.80
N THR A 608 13.56 2.73 -28.08
CA THR A 608 13.03 4.09 -28.13
C THR A 608 13.90 5.07 -28.93
N GLY A 609 15.17 4.73 -29.19
CA GLY A 609 16.14 5.60 -29.86
C GLY A 609 16.65 6.77 -29.00
N MET A 610 16.20 6.90 -27.76
CA MET A 610 16.47 8.05 -26.88
C MET A 610 17.93 8.16 -26.46
N ASP A 611 18.43 9.40 -26.34
CA ASP A 611 19.77 9.73 -25.88
C ASP A 611 19.87 9.95 -24.35
N ALA A 612 21.10 10.10 -23.84
CA ALA A 612 21.37 10.29 -22.41
C ALA A 612 20.72 11.55 -21.79
N PHE A 613 20.58 12.66 -22.53
CA PHE A 613 19.87 13.85 -22.05
C PHE A 613 18.34 13.62 -22.05
N GLU A 614 17.80 12.92 -23.04
CA GLU A 614 16.36 12.56 -23.05
C GLU A 614 16.03 11.63 -21.89
N TYR A 615 16.93 10.69 -21.58
CA TYR A 615 16.80 9.79 -20.44
C TYR A 615 16.91 10.46 -19.07
N ILE A 616 17.54 11.63 -18.96
CA ILE A 616 17.41 12.48 -17.77
C ILE A 616 15.96 12.96 -17.63
N PHE A 617 15.36 13.50 -18.70
CA PHE A 617 14.05 14.17 -18.63
C PHE A 617 12.82 13.25 -18.76
N LYS A 618 12.99 12.02 -19.24
CA LYS A 618 11.93 11.01 -19.52
C LYS A 618 10.84 10.86 -18.44
N ASN A 619 11.18 10.95 -17.16
CA ASN A 619 10.31 10.58 -16.03
C ASN A 619 9.75 11.76 -15.19
N TYR A 620 9.89 13.01 -15.62
CA TYR A 620 9.48 14.19 -14.83
C TYR A 620 7.95 14.38 -14.60
N ARG A 621 7.12 13.39 -14.97
CA ARG A 621 5.65 13.40 -14.76
C ARG A 621 5.20 13.30 -13.29
N TRP A 622 6.08 12.95 -12.37
CA TRP A 622 5.88 13.00 -10.92
C TRP A 622 7.05 13.77 -10.30
N PRO A 623 6.83 14.64 -9.29
CA PRO A 623 7.82 15.64 -8.88
C PRO A 623 9.06 15.01 -8.24
N PRO A 624 10.26 15.06 -8.88
CA PRO A 624 11.49 14.71 -8.20
C PRO A 624 11.87 15.83 -7.23
N LEU A 625 12.42 15.47 -6.07
CA LEU A 625 12.83 16.43 -5.03
C LEU A 625 14.07 17.27 -5.42
N SER A 626 14.60 17.12 -6.65
CA SER A 626 15.80 17.83 -7.13
C SER A 626 15.89 17.95 -8.65
N TRP A 627 16.53 19.05 -9.07
CA TRP A 627 17.18 19.18 -10.38
C TRP A 627 18.43 18.26 -10.49
N PRO A 628 18.85 17.79 -11.68
CA PRO A 628 20.07 17.00 -11.84
C PRO A 628 21.33 17.83 -11.53
N PRO A 629 22.38 17.25 -10.92
CA PRO A 629 23.58 18.01 -10.57
C PRO A 629 24.40 18.36 -11.83
N PHE A 630 24.93 19.59 -11.86
CA PHE A 630 25.79 20.09 -12.94
C PHE A 630 26.96 19.16 -13.28
N SER A 631 27.47 18.41 -12.30
CA SER A 631 28.54 17.42 -12.49
C SER A 631 28.16 16.30 -13.47
N THR A 632 26.89 15.90 -13.57
CA THR A 632 26.44 14.87 -14.51
C THR A 632 26.48 15.36 -15.95
N PHE A 633 25.91 16.55 -16.24
CA PHE A 633 25.98 17.17 -17.56
C PHE A 633 27.45 17.40 -17.99
N LYS A 634 28.28 17.89 -17.06
CA LYS A 634 29.73 18.05 -17.28
C LYS A 634 30.44 16.73 -17.50
N SER A 635 30.05 15.65 -16.80
CA SER A 635 30.62 14.32 -17.01
C SER A 635 30.26 13.77 -18.38
N LEU A 636 29.00 13.83 -18.81
CA LEU A 636 28.57 13.38 -20.14
C LEU A 636 29.37 14.06 -21.27
N ILE A 637 29.50 15.39 -21.20
CA ILE A 637 30.24 16.17 -22.20
C ILE A 637 31.75 15.88 -22.14
N ASN A 638 32.35 15.82 -20.95
CA ASN A 638 33.77 15.50 -20.78
C ASN A 638 34.15 14.08 -21.29
N HIS A 639 33.24 13.11 -21.23
CA HIS A 639 33.46 11.75 -21.75
C HIS A 639 33.01 11.61 -23.23
N GLY A 640 32.71 12.72 -23.91
CA GLY A 640 32.54 12.76 -25.37
C GLY A 640 31.10 12.75 -25.90
N PHE A 641 30.11 13.25 -25.16
CA PHE A 641 28.74 13.41 -25.67
C PHE A 641 28.69 14.33 -26.90
N GLN A 642 28.11 13.85 -28.00
CA GLN A 642 28.05 14.51 -29.30
C GLN A 642 26.93 15.56 -29.34
N VAL A 643 27.14 16.69 -28.68
CA VAL A 643 26.22 17.85 -28.67
C VAL A 643 25.85 18.31 -30.11
N LYS A 644 26.74 18.11 -31.08
CA LYS A 644 26.59 18.50 -32.50
C LYS A 644 26.00 17.42 -33.43
N ALA A 645 25.54 16.29 -32.91
CA ALA A 645 24.88 15.27 -33.74
C ALA A 645 23.54 15.80 -34.31
N GLU A 646 23.15 15.37 -35.50
CA GLU A 646 21.90 15.82 -36.16
C GLU A 646 20.66 15.51 -35.31
N SER A 647 20.63 14.39 -34.59
CA SER A 647 19.54 14.06 -33.65
C SER A 647 19.45 14.97 -32.43
N ASN A 648 20.49 15.78 -32.20
CA ASN A 648 20.63 16.67 -31.04
C ASN A 648 20.45 18.13 -31.45
N ALA A 649 20.07 18.40 -32.72
CA ALA A 649 19.57 19.70 -33.14
C ALA A 649 18.37 20.10 -32.26
N GLY A 650 18.46 21.27 -31.63
CA GLY A 650 17.47 21.72 -30.66
C GLY A 650 17.72 21.32 -29.20
N ILE A 651 18.86 20.69 -28.87
CA ILE A 651 19.19 20.28 -27.48
C ILE A 651 19.07 21.43 -26.46
N LEU A 652 19.39 22.68 -26.84
CA LEU A 652 19.19 23.86 -25.99
C LEU A 652 17.69 24.14 -25.75
N ALA A 653 16.87 24.14 -26.79
CA ALA A 653 15.43 24.32 -26.66
C ALA A 653 14.80 23.20 -25.81
N ARG A 654 15.19 21.93 -26.06
CA ARG A 654 14.81 20.75 -25.27
C ARG A 654 15.13 20.91 -23.78
N VAL A 655 16.38 21.19 -23.44
CA VAL A 655 16.82 21.31 -22.03
C VAL A 655 16.14 22.48 -21.32
N ILE A 656 15.92 23.62 -21.99
CA ILE A 656 15.22 24.76 -21.38
C ILE A 656 13.72 24.46 -21.24
N ALA A 657 13.05 23.90 -22.25
CA ALA A 657 11.64 23.53 -22.22
C ALA A 657 11.30 22.61 -21.03
N GLU A 658 12.08 21.55 -20.84
CA GLU A 658 11.92 20.60 -19.74
C GLU A 658 12.11 21.24 -18.34
N THR A 659 12.78 22.39 -18.24
CA THR A 659 12.82 23.18 -16.99
C THR A 659 11.60 24.07 -16.80
N CYS A 660 11.09 24.66 -17.89
CA CYS A 660 10.06 25.68 -17.86
C CYS A 660 8.66 25.08 -17.74
N GLU A 661 8.36 24.01 -18.49
CA GLU A 661 7.00 23.49 -18.63
C GLU A 661 6.60 22.52 -17.50
N ASN A 662 7.57 21.81 -16.90
CA ASN A 662 7.32 20.82 -15.84
C ASN A 662 6.98 21.40 -14.45
N GLY A 663 6.92 22.74 -14.30
CA GLY A 663 6.26 23.39 -13.18
C GLY A 663 6.89 23.23 -11.79
N ILE A 664 8.18 22.87 -11.74
CA ILE A 664 9.02 22.70 -10.54
C ILE A 664 9.33 24.08 -9.91
N THR A 665 9.71 24.12 -8.63
CA THR A 665 10.39 25.27 -8.02
C THR A 665 11.71 25.56 -8.76
N ILE A 666 11.67 26.48 -9.72
CA ILE A 666 12.65 26.54 -10.80
C ILE A 666 14.06 26.87 -10.28
N ARG A 667 15.02 25.96 -10.55
CA ARG A 667 16.45 26.13 -10.25
C ARG A 667 17.17 26.83 -11.40
N TRP A 668 16.77 28.07 -11.66
CA TRP A 668 17.39 28.94 -12.66
C TRP A 668 18.92 29.02 -12.50
N ASP A 669 19.36 29.15 -11.25
CA ASP A 669 20.75 29.12 -10.77
C ASP A 669 21.54 27.88 -11.21
N ALA A 670 20.86 26.74 -11.41
CA ALA A 670 21.46 25.49 -11.87
C ALA A 670 21.31 25.25 -13.39
N LEU A 671 20.44 26.01 -14.08
CA LEU A 671 20.22 25.89 -15.52
C LEU A 671 21.23 26.71 -16.34
N ALA A 672 21.50 27.97 -15.95
CA ALA A 672 22.42 28.83 -16.69
C ALA A 672 23.82 28.20 -16.89
N PRO A 673 24.44 27.54 -15.88
CA PRO A 673 25.69 26.80 -16.08
C PRO A 673 25.59 25.65 -17.11
N VAL A 674 24.46 24.94 -17.17
CA VAL A 674 24.24 23.84 -18.13
C VAL A 674 24.07 24.36 -19.55
N VAL A 675 23.38 25.50 -19.73
CA VAL A 675 23.24 26.14 -21.04
C VAL A 675 24.58 26.67 -21.54
N SER A 676 25.37 27.36 -20.71
CA SER A 676 26.72 27.79 -21.07
C SER A 676 27.62 26.60 -21.45
N LEU A 677 27.58 25.50 -20.67
CA LEU A 677 28.33 24.28 -20.98
C LEU A 677 27.93 23.63 -22.32
N LEU A 678 26.64 23.69 -22.69
CA LEU A 678 26.15 23.22 -23.99
C LEU A 678 26.59 24.13 -25.15
N LEU A 679 26.62 25.45 -24.92
CA LEU A 679 27.12 26.45 -25.88
C LEU A 679 28.64 26.34 -26.06
N ASP A 680 29.41 26.09 -25.00
CA ASP A 680 30.85 25.82 -25.05
C ASP A 680 31.16 24.52 -25.83
N ALA A 681 30.32 23.49 -25.67
CA ALA A 681 30.35 22.28 -26.51
C ALA A 681 29.85 22.53 -27.95
N GLY A 682 29.31 23.72 -28.23
CA GLY A 682 28.87 24.20 -29.53
C GLY A 682 27.51 23.67 -29.98
N ALA A 683 26.53 23.59 -29.08
CA ALA A 683 25.13 23.45 -29.44
C ALA A 683 24.65 24.62 -30.32
N ASP A 684 23.77 24.35 -31.28
CA ASP A 684 23.14 25.39 -32.10
C ASP A 684 22.10 26.17 -31.29
N VAL A 685 22.35 27.46 -31.12
CA VAL A 685 21.47 28.41 -30.40
C VAL A 685 20.19 28.75 -31.19
N ASN A 686 20.23 28.61 -32.51
CA ASN A 686 19.15 28.97 -33.45
C ASN A 686 18.48 27.74 -34.09
N ALA A 687 18.65 26.57 -33.48
CA ALA A 687 18.07 25.32 -33.95
C ALA A 687 16.55 25.41 -34.14
N ILE A 688 16.08 24.81 -35.24
CA ILE A 688 14.69 24.89 -35.70
C ILE A 688 13.73 24.22 -34.70
N PRO A 689 12.63 24.89 -34.28
CA PRO A 689 11.62 24.29 -33.40
C PRO A 689 10.96 23.04 -33.98
N THR A 690 10.47 22.16 -33.09
CA THR A 690 9.89 20.86 -33.44
C THR A 690 8.46 20.71 -32.87
N GLU A 691 7.75 19.65 -33.26
CA GLU A 691 6.40 19.37 -32.71
C GLU A 691 6.38 19.03 -31.21
N ASN A 692 7.53 18.67 -30.63
CA ASN A 692 7.71 18.42 -29.19
C ASN A 692 8.24 19.66 -28.45
N TYR A 693 9.04 20.49 -29.13
CA TYR A 693 9.62 21.73 -28.58
C TYR A 693 9.36 22.89 -29.55
N PRO A 694 8.14 23.49 -29.53
CA PRO A 694 7.66 24.43 -30.54
C PRO A 694 8.17 25.87 -30.40
N MET A 695 9.24 26.10 -29.64
CA MET A 695 9.87 27.41 -29.47
C MET A 695 11.40 27.29 -29.52
N THR A 696 12.09 28.33 -29.97
CA THR A 696 13.56 28.41 -29.89
C THR A 696 14.03 28.52 -28.43
N ALA A 697 15.31 28.24 -28.16
CA ALA A 697 15.89 28.42 -26.83
C ALA A 697 15.64 29.84 -26.25
N LEU A 698 15.74 30.87 -27.10
CA LEU A 698 15.47 32.26 -26.70
C LEU A 698 13.97 32.50 -26.43
N GLN A 699 13.08 32.03 -27.31
CA GLN A 699 11.63 32.14 -27.10
C GLN A 699 11.20 31.46 -25.79
N TYR A 700 11.77 30.30 -25.46
CA TYR A 700 11.57 29.62 -24.18
C TYR A 700 12.06 30.43 -22.97
N ALA A 701 13.30 30.94 -23.01
CA ALA A 701 13.87 31.75 -21.93
C ALA A 701 13.08 33.05 -21.67
N ILE A 702 12.54 33.65 -22.73
CA ILE A 702 11.69 34.84 -22.69
C ILE A 702 10.29 34.51 -22.15
N ASN A 703 9.67 33.42 -22.60
CA ASN A 703 8.37 32.94 -22.10
C ASN A 703 8.39 32.68 -20.58
N ALA A 704 9.54 32.30 -20.03
CA ALA A 704 9.74 32.07 -18.60
C ALA A 704 10.43 33.23 -17.86
N ASN A 705 10.65 34.38 -18.52
CA ASN A 705 11.15 35.63 -17.95
C ASN A 705 12.51 35.54 -17.22
N TYR A 706 13.41 34.64 -17.64
CA TYR A 706 14.70 34.46 -16.96
C TYR A 706 15.80 35.34 -17.59
N LYS A 707 15.94 36.58 -17.09
CA LYS A 707 16.83 37.64 -17.63
C LYS A 707 18.30 37.19 -17.87
N GLU A 708 18.86 36.34 -17.02
CA GLU A 708 20.25 35.85 -17.16
C GLU A 708 20.40 34.90 -18.36
N LEU A 709 19.51 33.92 -18.50
CA LEU A 709 19.49 33.00 -19.64
C LEU A 709 19.21 33.72 -20.96
N ILE A 710 18.30 34.71 -20.95
CA ILE A 710 18.07 35.60 -22.11
C ILE A 710 19.38 36.30 -22.51
N THR A 711 20.15 36.80 -21.53
CA THR A 711 21.44 37.45 -21.77
C THR A 711 22.48 36.47 -22.32
N ILE A 712 22.58 35.25 -21.77
CA ILE A 712 23.49 34.20 -22.25
C ILE A 712 23.20 33.84 -23.72
N LEU A 713 21.92 33.62 -24.06
CA LEU A 713 21.50 33.23 -25.41
C LEU A 713 21.69 34.36 -26.43
N LEU A 714 21.38 35.61 -26.08
CA LEU A 714 21.63 36.76 -26.95
C LEU A 714 23.14 36.98 -27.19
N ASN A 715 23.98 36.82 -26.15
CA ASN A 715 25.44 36.87 -26.30
C ASN A 715 25.99 35.73 -27.18
N ALA A 716 25.31 34.60 -27.24
CA ALA A 716 25.62 33.48 -28.14
C ALA A 716 25.08 33.67 -29.58
N GLY A 717 24.36 34.76 -29.87
CA GLY A 717 23.84 35.06 -31.21
C GLY A 717 22.44 34.50 -31.50
N ALA A 718 21.60 34.34 -30.48
CA ALA A 718 20.21 33.91 -30.67
C ALA A 718 19.37 34.92 -31.50
N ASP A 719 18.59 34.42 -32.46
CA ASP A 719 17.73 35.23 -33.32
C ASP A 719 16.47 35.70 -32.59
N ILE A 720 16.40 37.02 -32.37
CA ILE A 720 15.28 37.71 -31.75
C ILE A 720 14.06 37.86 -32.67
N TYR A 721 14.20 37.60 -33.98
CA TYR A 721 13.14 37.66 -34.99
C TYR A 721 12.63 36.27 -35.43
N ALA A 722 13.02 35.21 -34.70
CA ALA A 722 12.57 33.85 -34.96
C ALA A 722 11.04 33.75 -34.98
N HIS A 723 10.51 33.07 -36.00
CA HIS A 723 9.07 32.95 -36.23
C HIS A 723 8.42 31.99 -35.20
N ALA A 724 7.10 32.13 -35.00
CA ALA A 724 6.33 31.21 -34.17
C ALA A 724 6.12 29.87 -34.91
N PHE A 725 6.35 28.74 -34.23
CA PHE A 725 5.98 27.42 -34.74
C PHE A 725 4.44 27.27 -34.78
N TRP A 726 3.91 26.56 -35.76
CA TRP A 726 2.47 26.49 -36.08
C TRP A 726 1.58 25.87 -34.97
N LYS A 727 2.18 25.16 -34.01
CA LYS A 727 1.51 24.41 -32.94
C LYS A 727 2.14 24.79 -31.59
N GLY A 728 1.47 25.65 -30.81
CA GLY A 728 1.93 26.09 -29.49
C GLY A 728 3.12 27.07 -29.47
N GLY A 729 3.72 27.39 -30.62
CA GLY A 729 4.83 28.33 -30.71
C GLY A 729 4.41 29.78 -30.45
N LYS A 730 5.40 30.62 -30.09
CA LYS A 730 5.22 32.06 -29.86
C LYS A 730 6.35 32.83 -30.54
N THR A 731 6.06 34.02 -31.07
CA THR A 731 7.10 35.00 -31.38
C THR A 731 7.73 35.52 -30.08
N THR A 732 8.92 36.10 -30.18
CA THR A 732 9.65 36.75 -29.09
C THR A 732 8.77 37.75 -28.30
N LEU A 733 7.92 38.52 -28.99
CA LEU A 733 6.99 39.46 -28.36
C LEU A 733 5.81 38.74 -27.68
N GLN A 734 5.18 37.76 -28.35
CA GLN A 734 4.12 36.95 -27.75
C GLN A 734 4.60 36.22 -26.48
N ALA A 735 5.85 35.75 -26.48
CA ALA A 735 6.51 35.14 -25.33
C ALA A 735 6.82 36.16 -24.21
N ALA A 736 7.29 37.37 -24.55
CA ALA A 736 7.59 38.41 -23.56
C ALA A 736 6.32 38.93 -22.85
N CYS A 737 5.21 38.99 -23.56
CA CYS A 737 3.89 39.29 -23.01
C CYS A 737 3.41 38.16 -22.07
N TYR A 738 3.48 36.89 -22.50
CA TYR A 738 3.13 35.74 -21.66
C TYR A 738 3.99 35.65 -20.37
N GLY A 739 5.27 36.03 -20.46
CA GLY A 739 6.19 36.06 -19.32
C GLY A 739 6.08 37.29 -18.41
N GLY A 740 5.24 38.29 -18.74
CA GLY A 740 5.08 39.52 -17.96
C GLY A 740 6.34 40.39 -17.88
N ASN A 741 7.15 40.47 -18.94
CA ASN A 741 8.39 41.26 -18.94
C ASN A 741 8.22 42.61 -19.67
N LEU A 742 7.64 43.60 -18.99
CA LEU A 742 7.40 44.95 -19.53
C LEU A 742 8.68 45.62 -20.09
N GLU A 743 9.83 45.50 -19.42
CA GLU A 743 11.12 46.06 -19.90
C GLU A 743 11.51 45.48 -21.27
N LEU A 744 11.35 44.17 -21.43
CA LEU A 744 11.65 43.47 -22.67
C LEU A 744 10.61 43.77 -23.75
N VAL A 745 9.32 43.86 -23.40
CA VAL A 745 8.26 44.29 -24.34
C VAL A 745 8.55 45.69 -24.87
N GLN A 746 8.91 46.65 -24.00
CA GLN A 746 9.32 48.00 -24.41
C GLN A 746 10.50 47.95 -25.39
N SER A 747 11.53 47.17 -25.08
CA SER A 747 12.70 46.99 -25.96
C SER A 747 12.33 46.38 -27.32
N LEU A 748 11.49 45.34 -27.36
CA LEU A 748 11.05 44.68 -28.59
C LEU A 748 10.14 45.57 -29.45
N VAL A 749 9.28 46.38 -28.83
CA VAL A 749 8.43 47.36 -29.52
C VAL A 749 9.28 48.48 -30.15
N VAL A 750 10.28 49.00 -29.43
CA VAL A 750 11.24 49.99 -29.97
C VAL A 750 12.10 49.40 -31.10
N GLN A 751 12.39 48.09 -31.06
CA GLN A 751 13.07 47.38 -32.15
C GLN A 751 12.16 47.06 -33.36
N GLY A 752 10.88 47.43 -33.32
CA GLY A 752 9.96 47.30 -34.47
C GLY A 752 9.46 45.88 -34.72
N VAL A 753 9.48 44.99 -33.72
CA VAL A 753 8.91 43.64 -33.83
C VAL A 753 7.40 43.72 -34.14
N ASN A 754 6.90 42.83 -34.99
CA ASN A 754 5.49 42.85 -35.41
C ASN A 754 4.52 42.60 -34.23
N ILE A 755 3.90 43.67 -33.76
CA ILE A 755 2.92 43.69 -32.66
C ILE A 755 1.68 42.84 -32.96
N ASN A 756 1.24 42.83 -34.22
CA ASN A 756 0.10 42.06 -34.70
C ASN A 756 0.56 40.77 -35.41
N ALA A 757 1.67 40.16 -34.97
CA ALA A 757 2.10 38.84 -35.41
C ALA A 757 0.99 37.81 -35.17
N GLN A 758 0.73 36.98 -36.18
CA GLN A 758 -0.31 35.95 -36.13
C GLN A 758 -0.02 34.94 -35.00
N PRO A 759 -1.06 34.44 -34.30
CA PRO A 759 -0.92 33.35 -33.35
C PRO A 759 -0.57 32.04 -34.06
N ALA A 760 0.06 31.10 -33.34
CA ALA A 760 0.12 29.70 -33.78
C ALA A 760 -1.29 29.14 -34.02
N LEU A 761 -1.45 28.33 -35.07
CA LEU A 761 -2.73 27.76 -35.53
C LEU A 761 -3.43 26.94 -34.44
N HIS A 762 -2.65 26.27 -33.59
CA HIS A 762 -3.13 25.57 -32.40
C HIS A 762 -2.48 26.16 -31.14
N TYR A 763 -3.30 26.44 -30.12
CA TYR A 763 -2.89 26.96 -28.80
C TYR A 763 -2.13 28.31 -28.80
N GLY A 764 -2.08 29.03 -29.93
CA GLY A 764 -1.51 30.37 -30.01
C GLY A 764 -2.49 31.47 -29.60
N ALA A 765 -1.93 32.61 -29.19
CA ALA A 765 -2.65 33.87 -28.97
C ALA A 765 -1.77 35.05 -29.44
N THR A 766 -2.36 36.22 -29.67
CA THR A 766 -1.62 37.44 -30.00
C THR A 766 -0.87 37.99 -28.78
N ALA A 767 0.09 38.91 -29.00
CA ALA A 767 0.80 39.57 -27.90
C ALA A 767 -0.16 40.27 -26.92
N LEU A 768 -1.19 40.94 -27.46
CA LEU A 768 -2.23 41.61 -26.65
C LEU A 768 -3.13 40.62 -25.91
N GLN A 769 -3.47 39.47 -26.51
CA GLN A 769 -4.22 38.42 -25.82
C GLN A 769 -3.40 37.84 -24.66
N PHE A 770 -2.12 37.50 -24.88
CA PHE A 770 -1.25 37.00 -23.81
C PHE A 770 -0.95 38.02 -22.71
N ALA A 771 -0.93 39.33 -23.02
CA ALA A 771 -0.78 40.39 -22.03
C ALA A 771 -2.04 40.64 -21.17
N ALA A 772 -3.20 40.11 -21.59
CA ALA A 772 -4.50 40.33 -20.96
C ALA A 772 -5.08 39.06 -20.28
N MET A 773 -4.23 38.06 -20.03
CA MET A 773 -4.56 36.78 -19.38
C MET A 773 -3.97 36.73 -17.96
#